data_AF-A0A0D7A5U4-F1
#
_entry.id   AF-A0A0D7A5U4-F1
#
_cell.length_a   1.000
_cell.length_b   1.000
_cell.length_c   1.000
_cell.angle_alpha   90.00
_cell.angle_beta   90.00
_cell.angle_gamma   90.00
#
_symmetry.space_group_name_H-M   'P 1'
#
loop_
_entity.id
_entity.type
_entity.pdbx_description
1 polymer ?
#
loop_
_entity_poly.entity_id
_entity_poly.type
_entity_poly.pdbx_seq_one_letter_code
_entity_poly.pdbx_strand_id
1 'polypeptide(L)'
;MSLSTHRPENVCEWHISPLTKRYGDQRRARIKAGVLEKMSAMKDGVLTYLDGLTASLIDEDLITTPNMSFIPFPPFGDRNVRLRVDGLYGVDDHTRWPQPYNELYPHYACIRRPIIDSASWEDLVLWASPDALGFCEADSIASDLWVVDPVEVPKFTEVAKQIRKDLQALIQDAKDAGRELPAAAQGYDAALVHTVSRLHHIPYRKNVLQLLVREVQRTLLESDGFVTYWKRFWPQFSKLRMVDEVLPAAASDLMGAFTPDPEIAQKFASAGIPIWLIRSASSISQTHTQVKQWCQPSAPSVFLCLEDTNPLSPSIWRGTADHRGKYINMHRYTITHLVFRDPWGQTIPVYNDSEFDPILRTSPSIGVVRRATSSSTVMFSSRPAGDLPNSTILPEYVQFASVTGASASASTSSSLSVPAIPAKRPSESRGGRSRKKPKSVKPGFHAPPEPPLMPSKPSAWFYAFEDAEVDVGLPRQMSQDLRHYFFPSATLFANASSPARQLANTMNWLFMRSAWIGHLMSMHQPHGLQAQEWRDLLGMTAYHSRRGETTHAQRHAEEILDRVFPGHRFNQQGPTIVYHQRTLPTNCIPPDDILRDIIWEVNEANLRMEVASLLTLEGEEKNILQVDDILRPIFPGPENTTFTFWMPIPSAQGHNRGLSADRWQDRVDAVTHLGRHLASVWDDDAMPEAMLRLRTIWNLHTTDLNADEFHALEKMIAKYYCELFYNNFGRPPTVPRRLFDIQY
;
A
#
# COMPACT_ATOMS: atom_id res chain seq x y z
N MET A 1 23.34 -45.01 18.86
CA MET A 1 23.48 -43.60 19.28
C MET A 1 22.09 -42.98 19.21
N SER A 2 21.53 -42.61 20.36
CA SER A 2 20.26 -41.88 20.44
C SER A 2 20.46 -40.50 19.81
N LEU A 3 19.95 -40.30 18.60
CA LEU A 3 19.88 -38.98 17.97
C LEU A 3 18.75 -38.24 18.70
N SER A 4 19.12 -37.21 19.46
CA SER A 4 18.20 -36.26 20.10
C SER A 4 17.07 -35.88 19.13
N THR A 5 15.82 -36.07 19.55
CA THR A 5 14.60 -35.72 18.80
C THR A 5 14.36 -34.20 18.75
N HIS A 6 15.13 -33.40 19.50
CA HIS A 6 15.10 -31.95 19.37
C HIS A 6 16.02 -31.47 18.25
N ARG A 7 15.39 -30.97 17.17
CA ARG A 7 16.08 -30.14 16.18
C ARG A 7 16.53 -28.86 16.88
N PRO A 8 17.83 -28.48 16.82
CA PRO A 8 18.27 -27.17 17.27
C PRO A 8 17.44 -26.06 16.60
N GLU A 9 17.20 -24.95 17.28
CA GLU A 9 16.58 -23.79 16.62
C GLU A 9 17.43 -23.35 15.41
N ASN A 10 16.76 -23.01 14.31
CA ASN A 10 17.39 -22.49 13.09
C ASN A 10 18.48 -23.37 12.46
N VAL A 11 18.38 -24.71 12.50
CA VAL A 11 19.35 -25.60 11.79
C VAL A 11 19.50 -25.22 10.31
N CYS A 12 18.42 -24.83 9.64
CA CYS A 12 18.47 -24.42 8.24
C CYS A 12 19.31 -23.15 7.98
N GLU A 13 19.66 -22.39 9.02
CA GLU A 13 20.49 -21.19 8.93
C GLU A 13 21.97 -21.45 9.21
N TRP A 14 22.34 -22.70 9.50
CA TRP A 14 23.74 -23.05 9.73
C TRP A 14 24.58 -22.83 8.46
N HIS A 15 25.87 -22.53 8.67
CA HIS A 15 26.83 -22.51 7.56
C HIS A 15 26.85 -23.86 6.83
N ILE A 16 27.18 -23.81 5.54
CA ILE A 16 27.24 -25.00 4.69
C ILE A 16 28.13 -26.10 5.27
N SER A 17 29.29 -25.79 5.84
CA SER A 17 30.24 -26.82 6.32
C SER A 17 29.68 -27.67 7.47
N PRO A 18 29.10 -27.10 8.56
CA PRO A 18 28.36 -27.88 9.57
C PRO A 18 27.21 -28.72 9.00
N LEU A 19 26.41 -28.16 8.09
CA LEU A 19 25.28 -28.86 7.47
C LEU A 19 25.76 -30.07 6.67
N THR A 20 26.69 -29.86 5.73
CA THR A 20 27.24 -30.91 4.87
C THR A 20 27.90 -32.02 5.70
N LYS A 21 28.60 -31.68 6.79
CA LYS A 21 29.18 -32.67 7.68
C LYS A 21 28.11 -33.51 8.36
N ARG A 22 27.13 -32.87 9.01
CA ARG A 22 26.03 -33.55 9.72
C ARG A 22 25.25 -34.49 8.81
N TYR A 23 24.78 -33.99 7.67
CA TYR A 23 23.93 -34.78 6.76
C TYR A 23 24.74 -35.79 5.94
N GLY A 24 26.01 -35.50 5.65
CA GLY A 24 26.94 -36.48 5.11
C GLY A 24 27.16 -37.65 6.06
N ASP A 25 27.38 -37.39 7.36
CA ASP A 25 27.54 -38.42 8.39
C ASP A 25 26.26 -39.24 8.59
N GLN A 26 25.09 -38.59 8.66
CA GLN A 26 23.80 -39.27 8.76
C GLN A 26 23.53 -40.18 7.56
N ARG A 27 23.77 -39.69 6.34
CA ARG A 27 23.62 -40.50 5.12
C ARG A 27 24.54 -41.72 5.15
N ARG A 28 25.82 -41.55 5.48
CA ARG A 28 26.78 -42.67 5.60
C ARG A 28 26.33 -43.70 6.62
N ALA A 29 25.82 -43.27 7.78
CA ALA A 29 25.32 -44.16 8.81
C ALA A 29 24.11 -44.99 8.32
N ARG A 30 23.20 -44.38 7.55
CA ARG A 30 22.00 -45.04 7.00
C ARG A 30 22.28 -45.96 5.82
N ILE A 31 23.28 -45.62 4.99
CA ILE A 31 23.84 -46.56 3.99
C ILE A 31 24.40 -47.79 4.71
N LYS A 32 25.23 -47.59 5.74
CA LYS A 32 25.80 -48.70 6.52
C LYS A 32 24.74 -49.56 7.21
N ALA A 33 23.56 -49.00 7.51
CA ALA A 33 22.42 -49.73 8.06
C ALA A 33 21.56 -50.45 6.99
N GLY A 34 21.90 -50.39 5.70
CA GLY A 34 21.17 -51.05 4.61
C GLY A 34 19.80 -50.46 4.29
N VAL A 35 19.50 -49.27 4.81
CA VAL A 35 18.18 -48.60 4.68
C VAL A 35 18.01 -47.95 3.30
N LEU A 36 19.08 -47.36 2.76
CA LEU A 36 19.03 -46.60 1.50
C LEU A 36 19.29 -47.45 0.25
N GLU A 37 19.98 -48.58 0.39
CA GLU A 37 20.27 -49.51 -0.72
C GLU A 37 18.98 -50.12 -1.31
N LYS A 38 17.98 -50.39 -0.46
CA LYS A 38 16.67 -50.94 -0.88
C LYS A 38 15.85 -50.00 -1.76
N MET A 39 16.04 -48.68 -1.65
CA MET A 39 15.34 -47.66 -2.43
C MET A 39 16.06 -47.29 -3.74
N SER A 40 17.31 -47.71 -3.90
CA SER A 40 18.18 -47.30 -5.01
C SER A 40 18.13 -48.25 -6.22
N ALA A 41 17.25 -49.26 -6.18
CA ALA A 41 17.08 -50.24 -7.25
C ALA A 41 16.00 -49.75 -8.24
N MET A 42 16.41 -49.35 -9.44
CA MET A 42 15.50 -49.04 -10.54
C MET A 42 14.75 -50.31 -10.94
N LYS A 43 13.42 -50.28 -10.91
CA LYS A 43 12.61 -51.04 -11.87
C LYS A 43 12.46 -50.13 -13.10
N ASP A 44 12.39 -50.66 -14.32
CA ASP A 44 12.27 -49.91 -15.58
C ASP A 44 10.95 -49.11 -15.74
N GLY A 45 10.42 -48.53 -14.66
CA GLY A 45 9.11 -47.89 -14.58
C GLY A 45 9.16 -46.35 -14.59
N VAL A 46 8.02 -45.77 -14.94
CA VAL A 46 7.77 -44.32 -14.85
C VAL A 46 7.76 -43.88 -13.39
N LEU A 47 8.42 -42.76 -13.07
CA LEU A 47 8.40 -42.18 -11.73
C LEU A 47 7.00 -41.64 -11.40
N THR A 48 6.49 -42.02 -10.25
CA THR A 48 5.26 -41.43 -9.69
C THR A 48 5.60 -40.23 -8.79
N TYR A 49 4.57 -39.51 -8.33
CA TYR A 49 4.72 -38.42 -7.37
C TYR A 49 5.26 -38.86 -6.00
N LEU A 50 5.21 -40.15 -5.68
CA LEU A 50 5.77 -40.75 -4.46
C LEU A 50 7.24 -41.14 -4.63
N ASP A 51 7.77 -41.13 -5.85
CA ASP A 51 9.15 -41.47 -6.15
C ASP A 51 10.03 -40.22 -6.21
N GLY A 52 11.34 -40.42 -6.24
CA GLY A 52 12.34 -39.37 -6.36
C GLY A 52 13.15 -39.51 -7.63
N LEU A 53 13.06 -38.53 -8.53
CA LEU A 53 14.17 -38.26 -9.45
C LEU A 53 15.42 -37.94 -8.62
N THR A 54 15.22 -37.09 -7.61
CA THR A 54 16.23 -36.80 -6.59
C THR A 54 15.64 -37.01 -5.20
N ALA A 55 16.46 -37.47 -4.25
CA ALA A 55 16.09 -37.54 -2.85
C ALA A 55 17.22 -37.14 -1.91
N SER A 56 16.84 -36.69 -0.71
CA SER A 56 17.75 -36.48 0.41
C SER A 56 17.11 -36.96 1.70
N LEU A 57 17.95 -37.41 2.63
CA LEU A 57 17.55 -37.75 4.00
C LEU A 57 18.06 -36.66 4.94
N ILE A 58 17.17 -36.01 5.67
CA ILE A 58 17.49 -34.95 6.63
C ILE A 58 16.97 -35.39 8.00
N ASP A 59 17.89 -35.72 8.91
CA ASP A 59 17.57 -36.39 10.17
C ASP A 59 16.78 -37.70 9.92
N GLU A 60 15.47 -37.71 10.21
CA GLU A 60 14.57 -38.87 10.01
C GLU A 60 13.61 -38.69 8.82
N ASP A 61 13.64 -37.53 8.16
CA ASP A 61 12.72 -37.22 7.06
C ASP A 61 13.37 -37.54 5.70
N LEU A 62 12.70 -38.39 4.92
CA LEU A 62 12.98 -38.57 3.50
C LEU A 62 12.27 -37.47 2.70
N ILE A 63 13.05 -36.70 1.95
CA ILE A 63 12.55 -35.71 1.03
C ILE A 63 12.78 -36.22 -0.39
N THR A 64 11.70 -36.42 -1.14
CA THR A 64 11.73 -36.86 -2.54
C THR A 64 11.16 -35.80 -3.45
N THR A 65 11.74 -35.61 -4.63
CA THR A 65 11.15 -34.81 -5.70
C THR A 65 11.07 -35.63 -6.99
N PRO A 66 9.90 -35.72 -7.62
CA PRO A 66 9.75 -36.48 -8.86
C PRO A 66 10.21 -35.71 -10.10
N ASN A 67 10.32 -34.37 -10.02
CA ASN A 67 10.48 -33.50 -11.18
C ASN A 67 11.64 -32.49 -11.09
N MET A 68 12.42 -32.48 -9.99
CA MET A 68 13.61 -31.64 -9.83
C MET A 68 14.91 -32.43 -9.69
N SER A 69 16.03 -31.82 -10.07
CA SER A 69 17.38 -32.39 -9.99
C SER A 69 18.11 -32.09 -8.66
N PHE A 70 17.48 -31.33 -7.77
CA PHE A 70 18.06 -30.94 -6.48
C PHE A 70 17.00 -30.89 -5.37
N ILE A 71 17.46 -30.93 -4.12
CA ILE A 71 16.65 -30.76 -2.91
C ILE A 71 17.10 -29.47 -2.21
N PRO A 72 16.26 -28.43 -2.04
CA PRO A 72 16.55 -27.31 -1.16
C PRO A 72 16.43 -27.77 0.30
N PHE A 73 17.23 -27.18 1.19
CA PHE A 73 17.04 -27.42 2.62
C PHE A 73 15.72 -26.79 3.09
N PRO A 74 14.75 -27.56 3.64
CA PRO A 74 13.47 -27.01 4.05
C PRO A 74 13.62 -26.15 5.32
N PRO A 75 12.79 -25.10 5.46
CA PRO A 75 12.69 -24.38 6.73
C PRO A 75 12.01 -25.30 7.75
N PHE A 76 12.80 -26.04 8.51
CA PHE A 76 12.31 -27.00 9.50
C PHE A 76 12.16 -26.38 10.89
N GLY A 77 11.21 -26.91 11.66
CA GLY A 77 11.06 -26.67 13.09
C GLY A 77 10.55 -25.28 13.44
N ASP A 78 10.84 -24.86 14.67
CA ASP A 78 10.49 -23.54 15.18
C ASP A 78 11.35 -22.47 14.50
N ARG A 79 10.67 -21.43 14.02
CA ARG A 79 11.23 -20.29 13.30
C ARG A 79 11.12 -19.05 14.18
N ASN A 80 12.12 -18.19 14.09
CA ASN A 80 12.10 -16.85 14.64
C ASN A 80 12.33 -15.86 13.49
N VAL A 81 11.24 -15.43 12.87
CA VAL A 81 11.27 -14.62 11.65
C VAL A 81 11.55 -13.17 12.01
N ARG A 82 12.53 -12.58 11.32
CA ARG A 82 12.94 -11.18 11.44
C ARG A 82 13.65 -10.73 10.17
N LEU A 83 13.78 -9.42 10.00
CA LEU A 83 14.55 -8.84 8.89
C LEU A 83 16.05 -9.15 9.04
N ARG A 84 16.68 -9.44 7.90
CA ARG A 84 18.13 -9.57 7.73
C ARG A 84 18.73 -8.27 7.19
N VAL A 85 20.05 -8.16 7.14
CA VAL A 85 20.75 -6.94 6.67
C VAL A 85 20.37 -6.50 5.25
N ASP A 86 19.87 -7.41 4.42
CA ASP A 86 19.43 -7.14 3.05
C ASP A 86 17.93 -6.73 2.94
N GLY A 87 17.24 -6.60 4.08
CA GLY A 87 15.82 -6.25 4.17
C GLY A 87 14.86 -7.39 3.85
N LEU A 88 15.34 -8.64 3.79
CA LEU A 88 14.53 -9.83 3.53
C LEU A 88 14.45 -10.73 4.78
N TYR A 89 13.67 -11.82 4.71
CA TYR A 89 13.45 -12.73 5.84
C TYR A 89 14.32 -14.00 5.83
N GLY A 90 15.41 -14.00 5.05
CA GLY A 90 16.29 -15.16 4.91
C GLY A 90 15.54 -16.39 4.40
N VAL A 91 15.67 -17.54 5.09
CA VAL A 91 15.05 -18.83 4.70
C VAL A 91 13.51 -18.77 4.71
N ASP A 92 12.92 -17.87 5.49
CA ASP A 92 11.47 -17.76 5.60
C ASP A 92 10.86 -16.86 4.50
N ASP A 93 11.67 -16.18 3.69
CA ASP A 93 11.17 -15.32 2.61
C ASP A 93 10.69 -16.16 1.41
N HIS A 94 9.37 -16.20 1.19
CA HIS A 94 8.72 -16.95 0.11
C HIS A 94 9.09 -16.48 -1.29
N THR A 95 9.66 -15.28 -1.43
CA THR A 95 10.17 -14.79 -2.72
C THR A 95 11.57 -15.28 -3.03
N ARG A 96 12.30 -15.80 -2.03
CA ARG A 96 13.71 -16.20 -2.18
C ARG A 96 13.97 -17.67 -1.98
N TRP A 97 13.13 -18.36 -1.21
CA TRP A 97 13.34 -19.76 -0.86
C TRP A 97 12.02 -20.55 -0.87
N PRO A 98 12.04 -21.82 -1.32
CA PRO A 98 10.84 -22.65 -1.30
C PRO A 98 10.29 -22.82 0.11
N GLN A 99 8.97 -22.76 0.22
CA GLN A 99 8.28 -22.80 1.49
C GLN A 99 7.39 -24.05 1.62
N PRO A 100 7.00 -24.45 2.84
CA PRO A 100 5.90 -25.38 3.05
C PRO A 100 4.63 -24.87 2.35
N TYR A 101 3.93 -25.77 1.67
CA TYR A 101 2.67 -25.48 1.00
C TYR A 101 1.68 -24.88 2.00
N ASN A 102 1.02 -23.79 1.58
CA ASN A 102 0.00 -23.10 2.35
C ASN A 102 -1.23 -22.92 1.48
N GLU A 103 -2.36 -23.46 1.94
CA GLU A 103 -3.65 -23.38 1.25
C GLU A 103 -4.19 -21.95 1.05
N LEU A 104 -3.78 -21.00 1.89
CA LEU A 104 -4.17 -19.59 1.76
C LEU A 104 -3.38 -18.88 0.65
N TYR A 105 -2.14 -19.31 0.41
CA TYR A 105 -1.24 -18.72 -0.56
C TYR A 105 -0.60 -19.81 -1.45
N PRO A 106 -1.40 -20.64 -2.14
CA PRO A 106 -0.88 -21.77 -2.90
C PRO A 106 -0.03 -21.30 -4.10
N HIS A 107 -0.26 -20.07 -4.55
CA HIS A 107 0.49 -19.42 -5.62
C HIS A 107 1.92 -19.06 -5.25
N TYR A 108 2.33 -19.12 -3.98
CA TYR A 108 3.73 -18.89 -3.60
C TYR A 108 4.69 -19.91 -4.22
N ALA A 109 4.21 -21.12 -4.48
CA ALA A 109 4.96 -22.12 -5.24
C ALA A 109 5.21 -21.72 -6.70
N CYS A 110 4.41 -20.80 -7.24
CA CYS A 110 4.49 -20.28 -8.59
C CYS A 110 5.17 -18.92 -8.68
N ILE A 111 5.77 -18.41 -7.60
CA ILE A 111 6.66 -17.25 -7.67
C ILE A 111 7.89 -17.66 -8.49
N ARG A 112 8.30 -16.80 -9.43
CA ARG A 112 9.50 -17.05 -10.23
C ARG A 112 10.74 -17.01 -9.34
N ARG A 113 11.76 -17.78 -9.68
CA ARG A 113 13.08 -17.73 -9.02
C ARG A 113 13.95 -16.68 -9.72
N PRO A 114 14.87 -16.04 -8.99
CA PRO A 114 15.88 -15.21 -9.61
C PRO A 114 16.71 -16.04 -10.59
N ILE A 115 16.75 -15.63 -11.87
CA ILE A 115 17.59 -16.28 -12.88
C ILE A 115 19.00 -15.68 -12.76
N ILE A 116 19.96 -16.50 -12.32
CA ILE A 116 21.34 -16.04 -12.05
C ILE A 116 22.07 -15.64 -13.34
N ASP A 117 21.68 -16.21 -14.49
CA ASP A 117 22.40 -16.06 -15.77
C ASP A 117 21.75 -15.06 -16.75
N SER A 118 20.63 -14.44 -16.38
CA SER A 118 19.88 -13.45 -17.17
C SER A 118 19.89 -12.12 -16.43
N ALA A 119 20.65 -11.14 -16.92
CA ALA A 119 20.65 -9.78 -16.39
C ALA A 119 19.71 -8.89 -17.20
N SER A 120 18.45 -9.32 -17.37
CA SER A 120 17.45 -8.44 -17.96
C SER A 120 17.17 -7.26 -17.01
N TRP A 121 16.72 -6.12 -17.54
CA TRP A 121 16.33 -4.99 -16.70
C TRP A 121 15.13 -5.34 -15.80
N GLU A 122 14.27 -6.28 -16.24
CA GLU A 122 13.15 -6.80 -15.45
C GLU A 122 13.65 -7.58 -14.23
N ASP A 123 14.70 -8.40 -14.40
CA ASP A 123 15.33 -9.14 -13.31
C ASP A 123 15.96 -8.18 -12.28
N LEU A 124 16.53 -7.05 -12.73
CA LEU A 124 17.02 -6.00 -11.83
C LEU A 124 15.88 -5.40 -11.00
N VAL A 125 14.77 -5.04 -11.63
CA VAL A 125 13.58 -4.51 -10.94
C VAL A 125 13.08 -5.49 -9.88
N LEU A 126 12.96 -6.77 -10.24
CA LEU A 126 12.37 -7.80 -9.39
C LEU A 126 13.29 -8.28 -8.26
N TRP A 127 14.61 -8.31 -8.46
CA TRP A 127 15.53 -9.05 -7.59
C TRP A 127 16.74 -8.27 -7.09
N ALA A 128 17.10 -7.14 -7.72
CA ALA A 128 18.31 -6.41 -7.34
C ALA A 128 18.24 -5.99 -5.87
N SER A 129 19.42 -5.90 -5.23
CA SER A 129 19.49 -5.26 -3.93
C SER A 129 19.11 -3.78 -4.06
N PRO A 130 18.50 -3.19 -3.02
CA PRO A 130 18.26 -1.76 -2.93
C PRO A 130 19.48 -0.92 -3.34
N ASP A 131 20.68 -1.29 -2.89
CA ASP A 131 21.91 -0.55 -3.21
C ASP A 131 22.32 -0.61 -4.69
N ALA A 132 21.88 -1.63 -5.44
CA ALA A 132 22.15 -1.77 -6.86
C ALA A 132 21.20 -0.94 -7.75
N LEU A 133 20.08 -0.44 -7.20
CA LEU A 133 19.08 0.35 -7.93
C LEU A 133 19.40 1.84 -7.97
N GLY A 134 20.50 2.28 -7.36
CA GLY A 134 20.90 3.68 -7.31
C GLY A 134 19.98 4.51 -6.41
N PHE A 135 20.51 5.03 -5.30
CA PHE A 135 19.78 5.98 -4.46
C PHE A 135 20.39 7.36 -4.55
N CYS A 136 19.53 8.34 -4.77
CA CYS A 136 19.89 9.75 -4.87
C CYS A 136 19.34 10.50 -3.65
N GLU A 137 20.10 11.48 -3.16
CA GLU A 137 19.57 12.44 -2.20
C GLU A 137 18.40 13.18 -2.84
N ALA A 138 17.32 13.37 -2.08
CA ALA A 138 16.15 14.08 -2.56
C ALA A 138 16.45 15.58 -2.67
N ASP A 139 16.08 16.19 -3.80
CA ASP A 139 16.11 17.64 -3.98
C ASP A 139 14.94 18.29 -3.23
N SER A 140 15.08 18.34 -1.90
CA SER A 140 14.01 18.63 -0.94
C SER A 140 14.54 19.39 0.26
N ILE A 141 13.65 20.05 1.00
CA ILE A 141 13.92 20.78 2.24
C ILE A 141 14.64 19.96 3.31
N ALA A 142 14.49 18.64 3.35
CA ALA A 142 15.11 17.78 4.36
C ALA A 142 16.34 17.06 3.79
N SER A 143 17.47 17.12 4.51
CA SER A 143 18.77 16.65 4.05
C SER A 143 19.02 15.14 4.17
N ASP A 144 18.16 14.41 4.87
CA ASP A 144 18.29 12.98 5.17
C ASP A 144 17.35 12.10 4.33
N LEU A 145 16.67 12.69 3.35
CA LEU A 145 15.72 12.00 2.50
C LEU A 145 16.34 11.59 1.16
N TRP A 146 15.90 10.43 0.68
CA TRP A 146 16.43 9.74 -0.50
C TRP A 146 15.27 9.32 -1.40
N VAL A 147 15.56 9.24 -2.69
CA VAL A 147 14.69 8.67 -3.73
C VAL A 147 15.43 7.57 -4.48
N VAL A 148 14.67 6.69 -5.13
CA VAL A 148 15.23 5.78 -6.13
C VAL A 148 15.63 6.62 -7.35
N ASP A 149 16.71 6.22 -8.02
CA ASP A 149 17.13 6.85 -9.27
C ASP A 149 15.92 7.00 -10.22
N PRO A 150 15.59 8.23 -10.66
CA PRO A 150 14.46 8.49 -11.56
C PRO A 150 14.51 7.69 -12.87
N VAL A 151 15.68 7.15 -13.26
CA VAL A 151 15.83 6.24 -14.41
C VAL A 151 15.27 4.85 -14.14
N GLU A 152 15.33 4.37 -12.89
CA GLU A 152 14.88 3.03 -12.51
C GLU A 152 13.38 2.98 -12.17
N VAL A 153 12.81 4.05 -11.61
CA VAL A 153 11.40 4.08 -11.18
C VAL A 153 10.39 3.77 -12.32
N PRO A 154 10.55 4.28 -13.56
CA PRO A 154 9.68 3.91 -14.67
C PRO A 154 9.69 2.41 -14.98
N LYS A 155 10.81 1.72 -14.75
CA LYS A 155 10.92 0.28 -15.00
C LYS A 155 10.04 -0.54 -14.05
N PHE A 156 9.97 -0.15 -12.77
CA PHE A 156 9.00 -0.72 -11.82
C PHE A 156 7.56 -0.55 -12.31
N THR A 157 7.26 0.61 -12.90
CA THR A 157 5.92 0.92 -13.42
C THR A 157 5.56 0.05 -14.61
N GLU A 158 6.49 -0.19 -15.53
CA GLU A 158 6.24 -1.07 -16.68
C GLU A 158 5.99 -2.52 -16.26
N VAL A 159 6.78 -3.07 -15.34
CA VAL A 159 6.55 -4.42 -14.80
C VAL A 159 5.19 -4.50 -14.11
N ALA A 160 4.84 -3.51 -13.29
CA ALA A 160 3.56 -3.45 -12.60
C ALA A 160 2.38 -3.38 -13.58
N LYS A 161 2.46 -2.57 -14.65
CA LYS A 161 1.43 -2.48 -15.70
C LYS A 161 1.20 -3.83 -16.37
N GLN A 162 2.27 -4.54 -16.70
CA GLN A 162 2.16 -5.85 -17.35
C GLN A 162 1.46 -6.87 -16.44
N ILE A 163 1.89 -6.99 -15.18
CA ILE A 163 1.26 -7.89 -14.21
C ILE A 163 -0.21 -7.52 -13.99
N ARG A 164 -0.49 -6.22 -13.86
CA ARG A 164 -1.84 -5.70 -13.67
C ARG A 164 -2.77 -6.05 -14.84
N LYS A 165 -2.28 -5.90 -16.08
CA LYS A 165 -3.03 -6.28 -17.28
C LYS A 165 -3.37 -7.77 -17.25
N ASP A 166 -2.42 -8.64 -16.90
CA ASP A 166 -2.67 -10.07 -16.82
C ASP A 166 -3.61 -10.46 -15.66
N LEU A 167 -3.53 -9.76 -14.53
CA LEU A 167 -4.44 -9.92 -13.39
C LEU A 167 -5.87 -9.51 -13.74
N GLN A 168 -6.05 -8.37 -14.42
CA GLN A 168 -7.38 -7.91 -14.86
C GLN A 168 -8.00 -8.85 -15.88
N ALA A 169 -7.19 -9.36 -16.82
CA ALA A 169 -7.64 -10.39 -17.76
C ALA A 169 -8.09 -11.67 -17.02
N LEU A 170 -7.30 -12.14 -16.05
CA LEU A 170 -7.66 -13.30 -15.22
C LEU A 170 -8.98 -13.07 -14.45
N ILE A 171 -9.17 -11.90 -13.84
CA ILE A 171 -10.38 -11.54 -13.11
C ILE A 171 -11.59 -11.54 -14.05
N GLN A 172 -11.44 -10.97 -15.25
CA GLN A 172 -12.51 -10.94 -16.24
C GLN A 172 -12.86 -12.34 -16.76
N ASP A 173 -11.85 -13.13 -17.12
CA ASP A 173 -12.02 -14.53 -17.56
C ASP A 173 -12.70 -15.39 -16.50
N ALA A 174 -12.40 -15.15 -15.21
CA ALA A 174 -13.06 -15.84 -14.11
C ALA A 174 -14.53 -15.43 -13.97
N LYS A 175 -14.84 -14.13 -14.07
CA LYS A 175 -16.23 -13.63 -14.06
C LYS A 175 -17.04 -14.23 -15.22
N ASP A 176 -16.50 -14.19 -16.43
CA ASP A 176 -17.17 -14.70 -17.64
C ASP A 176 -17.43 -16.21 -17.56
N ALA A 177 -16.53 -16.95 -16.93
CA ALA A 177 -16.67 -18.38 -16.71
C ALA A 177 -17.46 -18.77 -15.44
N GLY A 178 -17.98 -17.79 -14.67
CA GLY A 178 -18.65 -18.05 -13.40
C GLY A 178 -17.76 -18.71 -12.33
N ARG A 179 -16.44 -18.50 -12.40
CA ARG A 179 -15.46 -19.02 -11.44
C ARG A 179 -15.21 -18.00 -10.34
N GLU A 180 -15.24 -18.45 -9.10
CA GLU A 180 -14.81 -17.63 -7.96
C GLU A 180 -13.29 -17.68 -7.83
N LEU A 181 -12.65 -16.51 -7.89
CA LEU A 181 -11.26 -16.33 -7.46
C LEU A 181 -11.24 -16.01 -5.96
N PRO A 182 -10.12 -16.30 -5.26
CA PRO A 182 -9.93 -15.80 -3.90
C PRO A 182 -10.08 -14.29 -3.87
N ALA A 183 -10.75 -13.76 -2.85
CA ALA A 183 -10.98 -12.32 -2.76
C ALA A 183 -9.67 -11.50 -2.64
N ALA A 184 -8.54 -12.15 -2.31
CA ALA A 184 -7.20 -11.57 -2.42
C ALA A 184 -6.84 -11.06 -3.83
N ALA A 185 -7.49 -11.54 -4.89
CA ALA A 185 -7.26 -11.09 -6.27
C ALA A 185 -7.46 -9.58 -6.45
N GLN A 186 -8.47 -9.00 -5.77
CA GLN A 186 -8.72 -7.56 -5.81
C GLN A 186 -7.67 -6.78 -5.01
N GLY A 187 -7.20 -7.36 -3.90
CA GLY A 187 -6.15 -6.76 -3.07
C GLY A 187 -4.82 -6.58 -3.81
N TYR A 188 -4.46 -7.49 -4.72
CA TYR A 188 -3.22 -7.39 -5.50
C TYR A 188 -3.23 -6.22 -6.51
N ASP A 189 -4.35 -5.89 -7.17
CA ASP A 189 -4.43 -4.73 -8.08
C ASP A 189 -4.14 -3.42 -7.33
N ALA A 190 -4.80 -3.24 -6.18
CA ALA A 190 -4.60 -2.06 -5.33
C ALA A 190 -3.17 -2.02 -4.77
N ALA A 191 -2.66 -3.14 -4.26
CA ALA A 191 -1.31 -3.21 -3.68
C ALA A 191 -0.23 -2.84 -4.71
N LEU A 192 -0.33 -3.32 -5.96
CA LEU A 192 0.58 -2.96 -7.04
C LEU A 192 0.58 -1.45 -7.32
N VAL A 193 -0.61 -0.85 -7.40
CA VAL A 193 -0.76 0.59 -7.62
C VAL A 193 -0.12 1.38 -6.48
N HIS A 194 -0.49 1.08 -5.24
CA HIS A 194 -0.05 1.85 -4.08
C HIS A 194 1.45 1.72 -3.80
N THR A 195 2.02 0.53 -3.93
CA THR A 195 3.45 0.30 -3.63
C THR A 195 4.35 0.97 -4.67
N VAL A 196 4.05 0.84 -5.97
CA VAL A 196 4.88 1.44 -7.02
C VAL A 196 4.76 2.96 -7.06
N SER A 197 3.57 3.51 -6.80
CA SER A 197 3.35 4.97 -6.77
C SER A 197 4.26 5.68 -5.76
N ARG A 198 4.62 5.00 -4.66
CA ARG A 198 5.48 5.55 -3.61
C ARG A 198 6.92 5.74 -4.05
N LEU A 199 7.38 4.99 -5.05
CA LEU A 199 8.74 5.16 -5.59
C LEU A 199 8.89 6.44 -6.43
N HIS A 200 7.80 6.97 -7.00
CA HIS A 200 7.85 8.14 -7.91
C HIS A 200 7.94 9.48 -7.20
N HIS A 201 7.21 9.65 -6.09
CA HIS A 201 6.86 10.99 -5.61
C HIS A 201 7.23 11.25 -4.16
N ILE A 202 7.63 10.22 -3.41
CA ILE A 202 7.80 10.31 -1.97
C ILE A 202 9.26 9.99 -1.62
N PRO A 203 10.02 10.98 -1.12
CA PRO A 203 11.35 10.74 -0.61
C PRO A 203 11.26 10.16 0.81
N TYR A 204 12.13 9.21 1.12
CA TYR A 204 12.15 8.49 2.40
C TYR A 204 13.55 8.51 2.99
N ARG A 205 13.68 8.30 4.30
CA ARG A 205 14.99 7.95 4.86
C ARG A 205 15.53 6.70 4.17
N LYS A 206 16.85 6.64 3.98
CA LYS A 206 17.50 5.59 3.17
C LYS A 206 17.10 4.17 3.57
N ASN A 207 17.06 3.87 4.87
CA ASN A 207 16.66 2.56 5.39
C ASN A 207 15.18 2.23 5.11
N VAL A 208 14.28 3.22 5.21
CA VAL A 208 12.86 3.06 4.87
C VAL A 208 12.69 2.87 3.37
N LEU A 209 13.44 3.61 2.56
CA LEU A 209 13.44 3.44 1.10
C LEU A 209 13.90 2.04 0.68
N GLN A 210 14.97 1.53 1.31
CA GLN A 210 15.46 0.17 1.09
C GLN A 210 14.38 -0.88 1.37
N LEU A 211 13.65 -0.74 2.48
CA LEU A 211 12.54 -1.63 2.81
C LEU A 211 11.38 -1.48 1.83
N LEU A 212 11.01 -0.25 1.45
CA LEU A 212 9.95 0.00 0.47
C LEU A 212 10.26 -0.67 -0.87
N VAL A 213 11.49 -0.61 -1.35
CA VAL A 213 11.93 -1.33 -2.56
C VAL A 213 11.70 -2.83 -2.42
N ARG A 214 12.06 -3.44 -1.28
CA ARG A 214 11.80 -4.86 -1.01
C ARG A 214 10.31 -5.19 -1.02
N GLU A 215 9.47 -4.30 -0.49
CA GLU A 215 8.02 -4.49 -0.49
C GLU A 215 7.40 -4.37 -1.88
N VAL A 216 7.88 -3.45 -2.70
CA VAL A 216 7.47 -3.34 -4.11
C VAL A 216 7.84 -4.62 -4.85
N GLN A 217 9.09 -5.09 -4.70
CA GLN A 217 9.56 -6.35 -5.30
C GLN A 217 8.66 -7.53 -4.88
N ARG A 218 8.39 -7.67 -3.58
CA ARG A 218 7.51 -8.73 -3.05
C ARG A 218 6.10 -8.65 -3.62
N THR A 219 5.52 -7.46 -3.68
CA THR A 219 4.15 -7.25 -4.21
C THR A 219 4.06 -7.60 -5.69
N LEU A 220 5.08 -7.23 -6.49
CA LEU A 220 5.18 -7.62 -7.90
C LEU A 220 5.25 -9.14 -8.06
N LEU A 221 6.16 -9.79 -7.32
CA LEU A 221 6.39 -11.23 -7.40
C LEU A 221 5.19 -12.06 -6.92
N GLU A 222 4.52 -11.65 -5.85
CA GLU A 222 3.32 -12.32 -5.35
C GLU A 222 2.16 -12.20 -6.34
N SER A 223 1.96 -11.01 -6.91
CA SER A 223 0.89 -10.76 -7.88
C SER A 223 1.12 -11.54 -9.17
N ASP A 224 2.36 -11.59 -9.64
CA ASP A 224 2.75 -12.37 -10.80
C ASP A 224 2.61 -13.89 -10.57
N GLY A 225 3.04 -14.36 -9.39
CA GLY A 225 2.84 -15.75 -8.96
C GLY A 225 1.36 -16.12 -8.87
N PHE A 226 0.51 -15.20 -8.39
CA PHE A 226 -0.94 -15.36 -8.33
C PHE A 226 -1.54 -15.55 -9.73
N VAL A 227 -1.21 -14.64 -10.66
CA VAL A 227 -1.62 -14.75 -12.06
C VAL A 227 -1.17 -16.08 -12.65
N THR A 228 0.10 -16.43 -12.46
CA THR A 228 0.69 -17.67 -12.98
C THR A 228 -0.04 -18.90 -12.45
N TYR A 229 -0.28 -19.00 -11.14
CA TYR A 229 -0.98 -20.14 -10.54
C TYR A 229 -2.40 -20.30 -11.10
N TRP A 230 -3.21 -19.25 -11.06
CA TRP A 230 -4.63 -19.33 -11.42
C TRP A 230 -4.88 -19.41 -12.93
N LYS A 231 -4.02 -18.79 -13.75
CA LYS A 231 -4.15 -18.81 -15.21
C LYS A 231 -3.54 -20.06 -15.83
N ARG A 232 -2.35 -20.49 -15.38
CA ARG A 232 -1.59 -21.58 -16.00
C ARG A 232 -1.83 -22.94 -15.37
N PHE A 233 -1.82 -23.04 -14.04
CA PHE A 233 -1.75 -24.33 -13.35
C PHE A 233 -3.08 -24.80 -12.76
N TRP A 234 -3.86 -23.90 -12.17
CA TRP A 234 -5.17 -24.24 -11.61
C TRP A 234 -6.10 -25.01 -12.57
N PRO A 235 -6.20 -24.63 -13.87
CA PRO A 235 -7.03 -25.38 -14.83
C PRO A 235 -6.54 -26.81 -15.10
N GLN A 236 -5.31 -27.14 -14.71
CA GLN A 236 -4.74 -28.47 -14.88
C GLN A 236 -5.10 -29.42 -13.73
N PHE A 237 -5.47 -28.91 -12.55
CA PHE A 237 -5.76 -29.76 -11.39
C PHE A 237 -7.04 -30.59 -11.54
N SER A 238 -7.94 -30.22 -12.46
CA SER A 238 -9.13 -31.02 -12.80
C SER A 238 -8.84 -32.13 -13.82
N LYS A 239 -7.66 -32.14 -14.45
CA LYS A 239 -7.26 -33.16 -15.40
C LYS A 239 -6.75 -34.38 -14.62
N LEU A 240 -7.56 -35.44 -14.59
CA LEU A 240 -7.14 -36.73 -14.06
C LEU A 240 -6.04 -37.31 -14.97
N ARG A 241 -4.89 -37.66 -14.38
CA ARG A 241 -3.82 -38.40 -15.07
C ARG A 241 -3.76 -39.83 -14.54
N MET A 242 -3.52 -40.78 -15.43
CA MET A 242 -3.29 -42.17 -15.04
C MET A 242 -1.90 -42.32 -14.42
N VAL A 243 -1.73 -43.33 -13.55
CA VAL A 243 -0.51 -43.53 -12.73
C VAL A 243 0.73 -43.87 -13.57
N ASP A 244 0.52 -44.42 -14.76
CA ASP A 244 1.54 -44.83 -15.73
C ASP A 244 1.95 -43.72 -16.71
N GLU A 245 1.26 -42.57 -16.69
CA GLU A 245 1.65 -41.43 -17.51
C GLU A 245 2.92 -40.75 -17.01
N VAL A 246 3.81 -40.39 -17.93
CA VAL A 246 5.03 -39.64 -17.62
C VAL A 246 4.67 -38.25 -17.08
N LEU A 247 5.22 -37.91 -15.91
CA LEU A 247 5.09 -36.58 -15.31
C LEU A 247 5.73 -35.51 -16.22
N PRO A 248 5.12 -34.32 -16.35
CA PRO A 248 5.73 -33.23 -17.11
C PRO A 248 7.06 -32.81 -16.49
N ALA A 249 7.93 -32.23 -17.32
CA ALA A 249 9.10 -31.54 -16.82
C ALA A 249 8.70 -30.40 -15.88
N ALA A 250 9.45 -30.21 -14.79
CA ALA A 250 9.20 -29.09 -13.90
C ALA A 250 9.47 -27.75 -14.60
N ALA A 251 8.63 -26.76 -14.33
CA ALA A 251 8.92 -25.37 -14.58
C ALA A 251 10.04 -24.92 -13.61
N SER A 252 11.29 -25.13 -14.02
CA SER A 252 12.49 -24.95 -13.17
C SER A 252 12.72 -23.51 -12.73
N ASP A 253 12.07 -22.57 -13.41
CA ASP A 253 12.01 -21.14 -13.12
C ASP A 253 11.07 -20.81 -11.96
N LEU A 254 10.27 -21.74 -11.44
CA LEU A 254 9.36 -21.51 -10.31
C LEU A 254 9.96 -21.93 -8.97
N MET A 255 9.53 -21.28 -7.89
CA MET A 255 10.01 -21.51 -6.53
C MET A 255 9.69 -22.93 -6.04
N GLY A 256 8.49 -23.41 -6.31
CA GLY A 256 7.98 -24.68 -5.81
C GLY A 256 7.62 -24.67 -4.33
N ALA A 257 7.23 -25.83 -3.82
CA ALA A 257 6.83 -25.99 -2.42
C ALA A 257 7.30 -27.31 -1.81
N PHE A 258 7.41 -27.32 -0.49
CA PHE A 258 7.50 -28.53 0.33
C PHE A 258 6.11 -28.96 0.76
N THR A 259 5.82 -30.26 0.79
CA THR A 259 4.55 -30.75 1.34
C THR A 259 4.72 -32.11 2.00
N PRO A 260 4.07 -32.37 3.14
CA PRO A 260 3.90 -33.72 3.65
C PRO A 260 2.70 -34.44 3.01
N ASP A 261 1.82 -33.71 2.32
CA ASP A 261 0.58 -34.22 1.73
C ASP A 261 0.84 -34.84 0.33
N PRO A 262 0.63 -36.16 0.17
CA PRO A 262 0.79 -36.83 -1.11
C PRO A 262 -0.17 -36.33 -2.19
N GLU A 263 -1.36 -35.84 -1.83
CA GLU A 263 -2.34 -35.32 -2.79
C GLU A 263 -1.85 -34.02 -3.44
N ILE A 264 -1.31 -33.10 -2.63
CA ILE A 264 -0.68 -31.88 -3.13
C ILE A 264 0.55 -32.22 -3.97
N ALA A 265 1.37 -33.20 -3.53
CA ALA A 265 2.51 -33.66 -4.31
C ALA A 265 2.09 -34.20 -5.69
N GLN A 266 1.02 -34.99 -5.74
CA GLN A 266 0.47 -35.48 -7.00
C GLN A 266 -0.03 -34.35 -7.90
N LYS A 267 -0.82 -33.41 -7.36
CA LYS A 267 -1.36 -32.26 -8.10
C LYS A 267 -0.24 -31.42 -8.71
N PHE A 268 0.75 -31.05 -7.91
CA PHE A 268 1.84 -30.17 -8.35
C PHE A 268 2.78 -30.88 -9.32
N ALA A 269 3.14 -32.14 -9.05
CA ALA A 269 3.95 -32.94 -9.97
C ALA A 269 3.25 -33.12 -11.32
N SER A 270 1.95 -33.41 -11.31
CA SER A 270 1.15 -33.58 -12.53
C SER A 270 1.00 -32.31 -13.35
N ALA A 271 1.03 -31.15 -12.70
CA ALA A 271 0.98 -29.84 -13.33
C ALA A 271 2.36 -29.28 -13.74
N GLY A 272 3.46 -29.94 -13.34
CA GLY A 272 4.82 -29.48 -13.60
C GLY A 272 5.30 -28.37 -12.67
N ILE A 273 4.66 -28.17 -11.51
CA ILE A 273 5.16 -27.25 -10.47
C ILE A 273 6.27 -27.99 -9.68
N PRO A 274 7.43 -27.37 -9.42
CA PRO A 274 8.46 -27.96 -8.57
C PRO A 274 7.92 -28.32 -7.19
N ILE A 275 8.15 -29.56 -6.75
CA ILE A 275 7.58 -30.07 -5.49
C ILE A 275 8.52 -31.04 -4.79
N TRP A 276 8.55 -30.94 -3.46
CA TRP A 276 9.36 -31.77 -2.58
C TRP A 276 8.47 -32.41 -1.52
N LEU A 277 8.23 -33.71 -1.65
CA LEU A 277 7.42 -34.50 -0.73
C LEU A 277 8.25 -34.93 0.48
N ILE A 278 7.82 -34.54 1.68
CA ILE A 278 8.46 -34.84 2.96
C ILE A 278 7.72 -35.99 3.63
N ARG A 279 8.42 -37.08 3.92
CA ARG A 279 7.85 -38.24 4.61
C ARG A 279 8.82 -38.74 5.67
N SER A 280 8.28 -39.25 6.78
CA SER A 280 9.12 -39.95 7.75
C SER A 280 9.72 -41.20 7.11
N ALA A 281 11.04 -41.38 7.24
CA ALA A 281 11.74 -42.54 6.71
C ALA A 281 11.30 -43.87 7.38
N SER A 282 10.69 -43.80 8.57
CA SER A 282 10.17 -44.97 9.28
C SER A 282 8.77 -45.39 8.80
N SER A 283 7.99 -44.48 8.23
CA SER A 283 6.61 -44.74 7.79
C SER A 283 6.53 -45.22 6.34
N ILE A 284 7.63 -45.18 5.58
CA ILE A 284 7.66 -45.53 4.16
C ILE A 284 8.17 -46.96 3.93
N SER A 285 7.47 -47.67 3.05
CA SER A 285 7.94 -48.97 2.57
C SER A 285 9.12 -48.76 1.63
N GLN A 286 10.32 -49.17 2.08
CA GLN A 286 11.57 -49.00 1.34
C GLN A 286 11.59 -49.74 -0.01
N THR A 287 10.63 -50.64 -0.25
CA THR A 287 10.49 -51.41 -1.49
C THR A 287 9.54 -50.78 -2.51
N HIS A 288 8.78 -49.75 -2.13
CA HIS A 288 7.76 -49.10 -2.97
C HIS A 288 8.09 -47.64 -3.32
N THR A 289 9.15 -47.07 -2.76
CA THR A 289 9.65 -45.73 -3.12
C THR A 289 10.96 -45.88 -3.88
N GLN A 290 10.97 -45.44 -5.14
CA GLN A 290 12.13 -45.49 -6.01
C GLN A 290 12.88 -44.16 -5.99
N VAL A 291 14.20 -44.20 -5.88
CA VAL A 291 15.06 -43.01 -5.93
C VAL A 291 16.11 -43.19 -7.01
N LYS A 292 16.12 -42.30 -8.02
CA LYS A 292 17.15 -42.32 -9.07
C LYS A 292 18.49 -41.73 -8.59
N GLN A 293 18.45 -40.61 -7.88
CA GLN A 293 19.65 -39.94 -7.42
C GLN A 293 19.53 -39.46 -5.97
N TRP A 294 20.56 -39.74 -5.17
CA TRP A 294 20.71 -39.15 -3.84
C TRP A 294 21.56 -37.88 -3.95
N CYS A 295 21.10 -36.77 -3.37
CA CYS A 295 21.85 -35.52 -3.31
C CYS A 295 22.03 -35.04 -1.86
N GLN A 296 22.95 -34.10 -1.68
CA GLN A 296 22.96 -33.28 -0.48
C GLN A 296 21.95 -32.13 -0.66
N PRO A 297 21.22 -31.73 0.40
CA PRO A 297 20.37 -30.56 0.32
C PRO A 297 21.18 -29.29 0.05
N SER A 298 20.63 -28.40 -0.76
CA SER A 298 21.21 -27.09 -1.03
C SER A 298 21.10 -26.20 0.21
N ALA A 299 22.24 -25.79 0.76
CA ALA A 299 22.29 -24.98 1.99
C ALA A 299 21.81 -23.54 1.73
N PRO A 300 20.87 -23.00 2.53
CA PRO A 300 20.35 -21.64 2.31
C PRO A 300 21.43 -20.56 2.40
N SER A 301 22.45 -20.75 3.24
CA SER A 301 23.59 -19.84 3.41
C SER A 301 24.43 -19.60 2.15
N VAL A 302 24.25 -20.40 1.10
CA VAL A 302 24.90 -20.17 -0.21
C VAL A 302 24.11 -19.20 -1.08
N PHE A 303 22.79 -19.13 -0.91
CA PHE A 303 21.89 -18.40 -1.81
C PHE A 303 21.22 -17.18 -1.15
N LEU A 304 21.19 -17.14 0.18
CA LEU A 304 20.45 -16.17 0.97
C LEU A 304 21.35 -15.44 1.96
N CYS A 305 21.02 -14.17 2.21
CA CYS A 305 21.56 -13.45 3.35
C CYS A 305 20.90 -13.95 4.64
N LEU A 306 21.70 -14.43 5.58
CA LEU A 306 21.23 -14.90 6.89
C LEU A 306 21.73 -14.02 8.04
N GLU A 307 22.55 -13.03 7.74
CA GLU A 307 23.11 -12.10 8.71
C GLU A 307 22.00 -11.22 9.29
N ASP A 308 21.94 -11.18 10.62
CA ASP A 308 21.03 -10.33 11.37
C ASP A 308 21.44 -8.86 11.26
N THR A 309 20.46 -7.97 11.28
CA THR A 309 20.68 -6.53 11.39
C THR A 309 21.40 -6.16 12.68
N ASN A 310 22.14 -5.05 12.65
CA ASN A 310 22.74 -4.45 13.83
C ASN A 310 22.23 -3.00 14.00
N PRO A 311 21.39 -2.71 15.00
CA PRO A 311 20.98 -3.59 16.10
C PRO A 311 19.86 -4.55 15.65
N LEU A 312 19.65 -5.62 16.42
CA LEU A 312 18.82 -6.74 16.01
C LEU A 312 17.37 -6.34 15.71
N SER A 313 16.89 -6.69 14.52
CA SER A 313 15.49 -6.50 14.14
C SER A 313 14.54 -7.33 15.01
N PRO A 314 13.35 -6.78 15.33
CA PRO A 314 12.38 -7.49 16.16
C PRO A 314 11.90 -8.77 15.48
N SER A 315 11.58 -9.76 16.31
CA SER A 315 10.90 -10.98 15.91
C SER A 315 9.48 -10.65 15.49
N ILE A 316 9.14 -10.83 14.21
CA ILE A 316 7.79 -10.61 13.69
C ILE A 316 6.92 -11.87 13.80
N TRP A 317 7.53 -13.05 13.91
CA TRP A 317 6.83 -14.31 14.12
C TRP A 317 7.70 -15.31 14.86
N ARG A 318 7.11 -16.04 15.81
CA ARG A 318 7.68 -17.26 16.39
C ARG A 318 6.68 -18.40 16.31
N GLY A 319 7.14 -19.54 15.81
CA GLY A 319 6.32 -20.74 15.69
C GLY A 319 6.83 -21.64 14.57
N THR A 320 6.08 -22.67 14.24
CA THR A 320 6.48 -23.63 13.22
C THR A 320 6.52 -23.00 11.82
N ALA A 321 7.40 -23.51 10.96
CA ALA A 321 7.64 -22.96 9.63
C ALA A 321 6.45 -23.07 8.65
N ASP A 322 5.58 -24.06 8.87
CA ASP A 322 4.37 -24.34 8.08
C ASP A 322 3.14 -23.57 8.60
N HIS A 323 3.25 -22.90 9.75
CA HIS A 323 2.13 -22.18 10.31
C HIS A 323 1.77 -20.95 9.46
N ARG A 324 0.51 -20.87 9.01
CA ARG A 324 -0.02 -19.77 8.19
C ARG A 324 0.20 -18.37 8.78
N GLY A 325 0.23 -18.27 10.11
CA GLY A 325 0.49 -17.03 10.86
C GLY A 325 1.83 -16.38 10.52
N LYS A 326 2.80 -17.15 9.99
CA LYS A 326 4.08 -16.62 9.51
C LYS A 326 3.88 -15.56 8.42
N TYR A 327 3.15 -15.91 7.37
CA TYR A 327 2.92 -15.01 6.22
C TYR A 327 2.00 -13.86 6.61
N ILE A 328 0.98 -14.13 7.41
CA ILE A 328 0.10 -13.09 7.96
C ILE A 328 0.92 -12.01 8.68
N ASN A 329 1.87 -12.41 9.53
CA ASN A 329 2.72 -11.46 10.24
C ASN A 329 3.76 -10.79 9.33
N MET A 330 4.25 -11.46 8.29
CA MET A 330 5.07 -10.82 7.26
C MET A 330 4.27 -9.74 6.54
N HIS A 331 3.06 -10.03 6.06
CA HIS A 331 2.19 -9.03 5.42
C HIS A 331 1.82 -7.90 6.37
N ARG A 332 1.50 -8.19 7.63
CA ARG A 332 1.24 -7.15 8.65
C ARG A 332 2.46 -6.30 8.88
N TYR A 333 3.63 -6.91 9.02
CA TYR A 333 4.88 -6.19 9.22
C TYR A 333 5.20 -5.33 7.99
N THR A 334 5.10 -5.87 6.77
CA THR A 334 5.11 -5.13 5.49
C THR A 334 4.15 -3.94 5.53
N ILE A 335 2.90 -4.17 5.93
CA ILE A 335 1.90 -3.12 6.11
C ILE A 335 2.35 -2.12 7.17
N THR A 336 3.12 -2.46 8.21
CA THR A 336 3.66 -1.42 9.11
C THR A 336 4.78 -0.56 8.51
N HIS A 337 5.36 -0.95 7.36
CA HIS A 337 6.28 -0.12 6.57
C HIS A 337 5.53 0.61 5.44
N LEU A 338 4.37 0.08 5.03
CA LEU A 338 3.49 0.68 4.03
C LEU A 338 2.45 1.64 4.65
N VAL A 339 1.73 1.25 5.70
CA VAL A 339 1.13 2.18 6.68
C VAL A 339 2.28 3.03 7.13
N PHE A 340 2.19 4.27 6.72
CA PHE A 340 3.25 5.18 6.92
C PHE A 340 3.46 5.34 8.42
N ARG A 341 4.58 4.84 8.91
CA ARG A 341 5.16 5.36 10.12
C ARG A 341 5.66 6.73 9.75
N ASP A 342 5.36 7.70 10.59
CA ASP A 342 6.05 8.98 10.57
C ASP A 342 7.55 8.73 10.29
N PRO A 343 8.05 9.07 9.10
CA PRO A 343 9.48 9.06 8.80
C PRO A 343 10.26 9.93 9.77
N TRP A 344 9.61 10.70 10.65
CA TRP A 344 10.17 11.69 11.56
C TRP A 344 10.07 11.32 13.04
N GLY A 345 9.77 10.04 13.35
CA GLY A 345 10.12 9.44 14.64
C GLY A 345 8.99 9.35 15.67
N GLN A 346 7.76 9.74 15.37
CA GLN A 346 6.63 9.34 16.19
C GLN A 346 6.25 7.87 15.95
N THR A 347 6.31 7.08 17.03
CA THR A 347 5.71 5.74 17.07
C THR A 347 4.20 5.91 17.01
N ILE A 348 3.62 5.90 15.81
CA ILE A 348 2.17 5.73 15.68
C ILE A 348 1.87 4.34 16.24
N PRO A 349 0.94 4.20 17.21
CA PRO A 349 0.52 2.89 17.68
C PRO A 349 0.02 2.11 16.47
N VAL A 350 0.75 1.08 16.06
CA VAL A 350 0.22 0.12 15.09
C VAL A 350 -0.89 -0.59 15.84
N TYR A 351 -2.13 -0.17 15.57
CA TYR A 351 -3.31 -0.82 16.10
C TYR A 351 -3.23 -2.31 15.73
N ASN A 352 -3.17 -3.13 16.76
CA ASN A 352 -3.25 -4.59 16.68
C ASN A 352 -4.72 -5.02 16.47
N ASP A 353 -5.51 -4.22 15.74
CA ASP A 353 -6.91 -4.49 15.50
C ASP A 353 -7.08 -5.47 14.34
N SER A 354 -7.90 -6.49 14.58
CA SER A 354 -8.32 -7.51 13.62
C SER A 354 -9.12 -6.95 12.43
N GLU A 355 -9.36 -5.65 12.37
CA GLU A 355 -10.21 -4.99 11.38
C GLU A 355 -9.48 -4.47 10.13
N PHE A 356 -8.15 -4.31 10.14
CA PHE A 356 -7.35 -3.82 9.00
C PHE A 356 -7.07 -4.88 7.92
N ASP A 357 -8.00 -5.80 7.72
CA ASP A 357 -7.79 -7.04 6.97
C ASP A 357 -8.56 -7.14 5.64
N PRO A 358 -8.24 -6.35 4.59
CA PRO A 358 -8.68 -6.69 3.25
C PRO A 358 -8.04 -7.99 2.73
N ILE A 359 -6.78 -8.27 3.10
CA ILE A 359 -6.06 -9.50 2.67
C ILE A 359 -6.41 -10.71 3.57
N LEU A 360 -6.82 -10.51 4.85
CA LEU A 360 -7.22 -11.62 5.74
C LEU A 360 -8.73 -11.84 5.88
N ARG A 361 -9.61 -10.86 5.54
CA ARG A 361 -11.07 -11.12 5.39
C ARG A 361 -11.38 -12.14 4.29
N THR A 362 -10.41 -12.44 3.43
CA THR A 362 -10.53 -13.40 2.33
C THR A 362 -10.06 -14.81 2.71
N SER A 363 -9.62 -15.03 3.95
CA SER A 363 -9.43 -16.39 4.49
C SER A 363 -10.80 -17.02 4.76
N PRO A 364 -11.12 -18.19 4.17
CA PRO A 364 -12.42 -18.81 4.36
C PRO A 364 -12.60 -19.21 5.83
N SER A 365 -13.59 -18.63 6.48
CA SER A 365 -14.25 -19.25 7.62
C SER A 365 -15.03 -20.47 7.12
N ILE A 366 -14.36 -21.62 6.96
CA ILE A 366 -15.07 -22.89 6.73
C ILE A 366 -15.58 -23.40 8.08
N GLY A 367 -16.89 -23.28 8.22
CA GLY A 367 -17.67 -23.76 9.37
C GLY A 367 -19.17 -23.54 9.22
N VAL A 368 -19.77 -23.95 8.08
CA VAL A 368 -21.21 -24.21 7.84
C VAL A 368 -22.18 -23.01 7.90
N VAL A 369 -22.75 -22.63 6.75
CA VAL A 369 -24.19 -22.57 6.37
C VAL A 369 -24.36 -21.70 5.09
N ARG A 370 -25.10 -22.21 4.11
CA ARG A 370 -25.51 -21.52 2.87
C ARG A 370 -26.51 -20.38 3.12
N ARG A 371 -26.38 -19.26 2.40
CA ARG A 371 -27.48 -18.58 1.65
C ARG A 371 -26.97 -17.35 0.88
N ALA A 372 -27.82 -16.64 0.14
CA ALA A 372 -28.20 -16.86 -1.25
C ALA A 372 -28.17 -15.48 -1.95
N THR A 373 -27.96 -15.52 -3.27
CA THR A 373 -28.07 -14.46 -4.30
C THR A 373 -28.64 -13.09 -3.90
N SER A 374 -27.88 -12.05 -4.29
CA SER A 374 -28.17 -10.60 -4.35
C SER A 374 -28.08 -9.81 -3.04
N SER A 375 -27.30 -8.71 -3.10
CA SER A 375 -26.98 -7.74 -2.04
C SER A 375 -25.73 -8.06 -1.20
N SER A 376 -24.70 -7.21 -1.27
CA SER A 376 -23.43 -7.38 -0.55
C SER A 376 -22.94 -6.07 0.09
N THR A 377 -23.68 -5.53 1.04
CA THR A 377 -23.15 -4.71 2.16
C THR A 377 -24.23 -4.70 3.27
N VAL A 378 -23.82 -4.72 4.56
CA VAL A 378 -24.62 -4.56 5.82
C VAL A 378 -25.20 -5.89 6.40
N MET A 379 -25.09 -6.32 7.68
CA MET A 379 -24.49 -5.88 8.96
C MET A 379 -24.66 -6.99 10.07
N PHE A 380 -23.86 -6.92 11.16
CA PHE A 380 -24.04 -7.37 12.57
C PHE A 380 -24.33 -8.85 12.97
N SER A 381 -23.54 -9.41 13.90
CA SER A 381 -23.85 -9.47 15.36
C SER A 381 -22.78 -10.19 16.22
N SER A 382 -22.69 -9.74 17.48
CA SER A 382 -22.20 -10.36 18.75
C SER A 382 -20.88 -11.15 18.80
N ARG A 383 -19.96 -10.64 19.64
CA ARG A 383 -18.75 -11.29 20.21
C ARG A 383 -18.81 -12.83 20.28
N PRO A 384 -17.77 -13.57 19.84
CA PRO A 384 -17.45 -14.85 20.42
C PRO A 384 -16.65 -14.61 21.71
N ALA A 385 -17.17 -15.09 22.83
CA ALA A 385 -16.39 -15.24 24.06
C ALA A 385 -15.38 -16.38 23.86
N GLY A 386 -14.10 -16.04 23.85
CA GLY A 386 -13.00 -17.00 23.82
C GLY A 386 -11.68 -16.25 23.98
N ASP A 387 -10.80 -16.76 24.82
CA ASP A 387 -9.53 -16.10 25.15
C ASP A 387 -8.61 -16.01 23.92
N LEU A 388 -8.11 -14.80 23.65
CA LEU A 388 -7.06 -14.53 22.67
C LEU A 388 -5.72 -15.12 23.17
N PRO A 389 -4.93 -15.84 22.35
CA PRO A 389 -3.57 -16.18 22.71
C PRO A 389 -2.61 -15.01 22.40
N ASN A 390 -1.90 -14.61 23.46
CA ASN A 390 -0.66 -13.82 23.53
C ASN A 390 -0.72 -12.27 23.41
N SER A 391 -0.69 -11.65 24.59
CA SER A 391 -0.44 -10.23 24.90
C SER A 391 1.04 -9.82 24.92
N THR A 392 1.92 -10.47 24.15
CA THR A 392 3.38 -10.36 24.34
C THR A 392 4.08 -9.21 23.63
N ILE A 393 3.35 -8.27 23.02
CA ILE A 393 3.95 -7.02 22.51
C ILE A 393 3.62 -5.90 23.50
N LEU A 394 4.48 -5.72 24.50
CA LEU A 394 4.44 -4.50 25.32
C LEU A 394 5.00 -3.33 24.49
N PRO A 395 4.35 -2.16 24.49
CA PRO A 395 4.75 -0.98 23.70
C PRO A 395 6.15 -0.39 24.01
N GLU A 396 6.90 -0.94 24.98
CA GLU A 396 8.12 -0.31 25.51
C GLU A 396 9.45 -0.88 24.98
N TYR A 397 9.45 -1.89 24.09
CA TYR A 397 10.69 -2.54 23.61
C TYR A 397 11.05 -2.29 22.14
N VAL A 398 10.89 -1.04 21.66
CA VAL A 398 11.51 -0.57 20.41
C VAL A 398 12.49 0.56 20.74
N GLN A 399 13.68 0.21 21.24
CA GLN A 399 14.80 1.12 21.38
C GLN A 399 15.85 0.82 20.30
N PHE A 400 16.17 1.79 19.46
CA PHE A 400 17.43 1.79 18.72
C PHE A 400 18.25 3.04 19.05
N ALA A 401 19.49 2.75 19.47
CA ALA A 401 20.71 3.55 19.54
C ALA A 401 20.55 5.08 19.70
N SER A 402 20.61 5.55 20.96
CA SER A 402 20.97 6.93 21.27
C SER A 402 22.47 7.14 21.05
N VAL A 403 22.83 8.12 20.24
CA VAL A 403 24.18 8.72 20.26
C VAL A 403 24.17 9.73 21.41
N THR A 404 25.00 9.47 22.41
CA THR A 404 25.09 10.24 23.64
C THR A 404 25.85 11.57 23.46
N GLY A 405 25.32 12.61 24.11
CA GLY A 405 25.98 13.89 24.36
C GLY A 405 25.18 14.65 25.42
N ALA A 406 25.64 14.62 26.66
CA ALA A 406 24.92 14.96 27.87
C ALA A 406 24.62 16.46 28.08
N SER A 407 23.50 16.75 28.74
CA SER A 407 23.43 17.62 29.93
C SER A 407 22.07 17.49 30.60
N ALA A 408 22.07 16.93 31.81
CA ALA A 408 20.89 16.75 32.64
C ALA A 408 20.41 18.09 33.21
N SER A 409 19.10 18.33 33.19
CA SER A 409 18.41 19.22 34.11
C SER A 409 17.02 18.65 34.35
N ALA A 410 16.75 18.32 35.62
CA ALA A 410 15.51 17.74 36.10
C ALA A 410 14.35 18.73 36.01
N SER A 411 13.15 18.26 35.63
CA SER A 411 11.92 18.52 36.38
C SER A 411 10.65 17.99 35.71
N THR A 412 9.83 17.33 36.53
CA THR A 412 8.36 17.26 36.53
C THR A 412 7.63 16.59 35.38
N SER A 413 7.22 15.35 35.67
CA SER A 413 6.14 14.61 35.03
C SER A 413 4.80 15.36 35.11
N SER A 414 4.25 15.73 33.96
CA SER A 414 2.81 15.95 33.78
C SER A 414 2.31 15.08 32.64
N SER A 415 1.53 14.07 32.99
CA SER A 415 0.78 13.23 32.07
C SER A 415 -0.28 14.07 31.35
N LEU A 416 -0.08 14.35 30.06
CA LEU A 416 -1.10 14.92 29.18
C LEU A 416 -1.93 13.77 28.60
N SER A 417 -3.11 13.61 29.16
CA SER A 417 -4.20 12.81 28.61
C SER A 417 -4.69 13.45 27.30
N VAL A 418 -4.71 12.64 26.23
CA VAL A 418 -5.39 12.96 24.96
C VAL A 418 -6.91 12.97 25.23
N PRO A 419 -7.67 14.04 24.92
CA PRO A 419 -9.10 13.99 25.02
C PRO A 419 -9.69 13.27 23.81
N ALA A 420 -10.35 12.15 24.05
CA ALA A 420 -11.28 11.54 23.10
C ALA A 420 -12.41 12.54 22.79
N ILE A 421 -12.69 12.79 21.51
CA ILE A 421 -13.84 13.57 21.06
C ILE A 421 -15.10 12.75 21.33
N PRO A 422 -16.02 13.15 22.24
CA PRO A 422 -17.25 12.41 22.45
C PRO A 422 -18.26 12.82 21.37
N ALA A 423 -18.68 11.86 20.54
CA ALA A 423 -19.89 11.99 19.74
C ALA A 423 -21.09 12.10 20.70
N LYS A 424 -21.61 13.32 20.89
CA LYS A 424 -22.87 13.55 21.63
C LYS A 424 -23.94 14.04 20.67
N ARG A 425 -24.93 13.17 20.43
CA ARG A 425 -26.29 13.56 20.01
C ARG A 425 -26.88 14.51 21.07
N PRO A 426 -27.54 15.62 20.70
CA PRO A 426 -28.32 16.39 21.64
C PRO A 426 -29.62 15.63 21.96
N SER A 427 -29.80 15.22 23.21
CA SER A 427 -31.07 14.72 23.73
C SER A 427 -32.08 15.86 23.86
N GLU A 428 -33.32 15.61 23.42
CA GLU A 428 -34.46 16.49 23.61
C GLU A 428 -34.72 16.80 25.09
N SER A 429 -34.58 18.06 25.50
CA SER A 429 -35.15 18.56 26.75
C SER A 429 -36.24 19.57 26.46
N ARG A 430 -37.49 19.21 26.77
CA ARG A 430 -38.64 20.12 26.84
C ARG A 430 -38.37 21.24 27.84
N GLY A 431 -38.39 22.48 27.38
CA GLY A 431 -38.40 23.66 28.25
C GLY A 431 -38.38 24.99 27.51
N GLY A 432 -39.50 25.73 27.58
CA GLY A 432 -39.55 27.21 27.49
C GLY A 432 -39.20 27.88 26.16
N ARG A 433 -40.23 28.29 25.41
CA ARG A 433 -40.13 29.24 24.28
C ARG A 433 -39.44 30.54 24.71
N SER A 434 -38.24 30.79 24.19
CA SER A 434 -37.75 32.14 23.91
C SER A 434 -37.38 32.20 22.43
N ARG A 435 -38.00 33.12 21.69
CA ARG A 435 -37.78 33.34 20.25
C ARG A 435 -36.31 33.71 20.02
N LYS A 436 -35.48 32.75 19.61
CA LYS A 436 -34.14 33.03 19.05
C LYS A 436 -34.32 33.77 17.72
N LYS A 437 -33.58 34.87 17.54
CA LYS A 437 -33.50 35.62 16.28
C LYS A 437 -33.08 34.68 15.13
N PRO A 438 -33.54 34.91 13.89
CA PRO A 438 -33.18 34.07 12.75
C PRO A 438 -31.67 34.06 12.54
N LYS A 439 -31.10 32.86 12.28
CA LYS A 439 -29.70 32.67 11.86
C LYS A 439 -29.46 33.51 10.61
N SER A 440 -28.37 34.28 10.56
CA SER A 440 -28.03 35.10 9.38
C SER A 440 -27.44 34.21 8.29
N VAL A 441 -28.29 33.47 7.59
CA VAL A 441 -27.91 32.75 6.38
C VAL A 441 -27.72 33.78 5.27
N LYS A 442 -26.58 33.73 4.58
CA LYS A 442 -26.30 34.57 3.41
C LYS A 442 -26.02 33.67 2.19
N PRO A 443 -26.41 34.11 0.98
CA PRO A 443 -26.08 33.39 -0.24
C PRO A 443 -24.61 33.60 -0.60
N GLY A 444 -23.94 32.48 -0.88
CA GLY A 444 -22.58 32.43 -1.42
C GLY A 444 -21.49 32.64 -0.38
N PHE A 445 -20.28 32.18 -0.74
CA PHE A 445 -19.10 32.37 0.09
C PHE A 445 -18.47 33.78 -0.02
N HIS A 446 -18.99 34.65 -0.91
CA HIS A 446 -18.51 36.01 -1.17
C HIS A 446 -16.98 36.09 -1.40
N ALA A 447 -16.46 35.23 -2.27
CA ALA A 447 -15.03 35.19 -2.54
C ALA A 447 -14.55 36.45 -3.32
N PRO A 448 -13.30 36.90 -3.12
CA PRO A 448 -12.70 37.92 -3.96
C PRO A 448 -12.65 37.50 -5.44
N PRO A 449 -12.55 38.46 -6.39
CA PRO A 449 -12.33 38.16 -7.80
C PRO A 449 -11.13 37.22 -7.99
N GLU A 450 -11.27 36.23 -8.87
CA GLU A 450 -10.21 35.26 -9.11
C GLU A 450 -9.02 35.92 -9.84
N PRO A 451 -7.77 35.63 -9.42
CA PRO A 451 -6.59 36.08 -10.14
C PRO A 451 -6.56 35.55 -11.59
N PRO A 452 -5.99 36.31 -12.57
CA PRO A 452 -6.01 35.93 -13.99
C PRO A 452 -5.41 34.57 -14.33
N LEU A 453 -4.43 34.11 -13.55
CA LEU A 453 -3.73 32.84 -13.79
C LEU A 453 -4.47 31.63 -13.19
N MET A 454 -5.56 31.84 -12.45
CA MET A 454 -6.33 30.73 -11.88
C MET A 454 -7.04 29.93 -12.97
N PRO A 455 -6.85 28.59 -13.00
CA PRO A 455 -7.63 27.72 -13.86
C PRO A 455 -9.14 27.86 -13.61
N SER A 456 -9.94 27.85 -14.68
CA SER A 456 -11.38 28.14 -14.61
C SER A 456 -12.17 27.05 -13.90
N LYS A 457 -13.29 27.42 -13.25
CA LYS A 457 -14.23 26.47 -12.65
C LYS A 457 -15.22 25.96 -13.71
N PRO A 458 -15.68 24.69 -13.65
CA PRO A 458 -16.87 24.29 -14.36
C PRO A 458 -18.08 25.13 -13.94
N SER A 459 -19.01 25.42 -14.86
CA SER A 459 -20.12 26.36 -14.64
C SER A 459 -21.02 25.95 -13.46
N ALA A 460 -21.38 24.66 -13.35
CA ALA A 460 -22.17 24.14 -12.24
C ALA A 460 -21.51 24.41 -10.87
N TRP A 461 -20.19 24.26 -10.79
CA TRP A 461 -19.42 24.49 -9.57
C TRP A 461 -19.23 25.98 -9.26
N PHE A 462 -19.11 26.82 -10.29
CA PHE A 462 -19.15 28.27 -10.12
C PHE A 462 -20.47 28.72 -9.49
N TYR A 463 -21.61 28.31 -10.06
CA TYR A 463 -22.92 28.66 -9.53
C TYR A 463 -23.18 28.04 -8.15
N ALA A 464 -22.79 26.80 -7.92
CA ALA A 464 -22.91 26.16 -6.62
C ALA A 464 -22.16 26.93 -5.52
N PHE A 465 -20.99 27.47 -5.83
CA PHE A 465 -20.18 28.25 -4.90
C PHE A 465 -20.80 29.62 -4.58
N GLU A 466 -21.47 30.25 -5.56
CA GLU A 466 -22.18 31.52 -5.38
C GLU A 466 -23.57 31.35 -4.74
N ASP A 467 -24.25 30.23 -4.98
CA ASP A 467 -25.63 29.97 -4.55
C ASP A 467 -25.72 29.20 -3.23
N ALA A 468 -24.60 28.75 -2.66
CA ALA A 468 -24.57 28.00 -1.40
C ALA A 468 -25.14 28.82 -0.23
N GLU A 469 -25.99 28.21 0.58
CA GLU A 469 -26.62 28.84 1.74
C GLU A 469 -25.84 28.51 3.01
N VAL A 470 -25.05 29.48 3.48
CA VAL A 470 -24.12 29.24 4.60
C VAL A 470 -24.39 30.13 5.80
N ASP A 471 -24.24 29.55 6.99
CA ASP A 471 -24.22 30.29 8.25
C ASP A 471 -22.82 30.91 8.44
N VAL A 472 -22.70 32.20 8.13
CA VAL A 472 -21.45 32.96 8.28
C VAL A 472 -20.95 33.05 9.74
N GLY A 473 -21.82 32.76 10.72
CA GLY A 473 -21.46 32.68 12.14
C GLY A 473 -20.89 31.34 12.57
N LEU A 474 -21.12 30.27 11.79
CA LEU A 474 -20.71 28.91 12.12
C LEU A 474 -19.20 28.74 12.35
N PRO A 475 -18.29 29.33 11.55
CA PRO A 475 -16.85 29.17 11.76
C PRO A 475 -16.36 29.70 13.12
N ARG A 476 -17.08 30.64 13.74
CA ARG A 476 -16.75 31.14 15.09
C ARG A 476 -17.16 30.19 16.20
N GLN A 477 -18.05 29.25 15.90
CA GLN A 477 -18.60 28.25 16.83
C GLN A 477 -17.84 26.92 16.75
N MET A 478 -17.10 26.69 15.66
CA MET A 478 -16.33 25.48 15.40
C MET A 478 -14.85 25.62 15.81
N SER A 479 -14.19 24.48 16.09
CA SER A 479 -12.75 24.45 16.36
C SER A 479 -11.95 25.04 15.18
N GLN A 480 -10.83 25.69 15.48
CA GLN A 480 -9.90 26.15 14.45
C GLN A 480 -9.22 24.99 13.73
N ASP A 481 -9.03 23.84 14.39
CA ASP A 481 -8.32 22.68 13.86
C ASP A 481 -9.01 22.01 12.68
N LEU A 482 -10.32 22.24 12.51
CA LEU A 482 -11.12 21.76 11.38
C LEU A 482 -10.89 22.56 10.10
N ARG A 483 -10.33 23.77 10.21
CA ARG A 483 -10.17 24.73 9.10
C ARG A 483 -8.79 24.67 8.45
N HIS A 484 -8.28 23.47 8.27
CA HIS A 484 -6.98 23.24 7.64
C HIS A 484 -7.13 23.00 6.13
N TYR A 485 -6.02 23.17 5.42
CA TYR A 485 -5.84 22.78 4.02
C TYR A 485 -4.70 21.76 3.97
N PHE A 486 -4.95 20.61 3.34
CA PHE A 486 -3.96 19.54 3.17
C PHE A 486 -2.75 20.00 2.35
N PHE A 487 -2.97 20.90 1.40
CA PHE A 487 -1.97 21.54 0.56
C PHE A 487 -2.15 23.06 0.58
N PRO A 488 -1.14 23.87 0.21
CA PRO A 488 -1.30 25.32 0.20
C PRO A 488 -2.44 25.76 -0.73
N SER A 489 -3.13 26.85 -0.36
CA SER A 489 -4.18 27.41 -1.22
C SER A 489 -3.60 27.85 -2.56
N ALA A 490 -4.26 27.46 -3.65
CA ALA A 490 -3.92 27.83 -5.02
C ALA A 490 -3.73 29.35 -5.24
N THR A 491 -4.47 30.17 -4.47
CA THR A 491 -4.37 31.64 -4.50
C THR A 491 -3.00 32.19 -4.09
N LEU A 492 -2.20 31.42 -3.32
CA LEU A 492 -0.86 31.82 -2.91
C LEU A 492 0.12 31.90 -4.09
N PHE A 493 -0.15 31.14 -5.15
CA PHE A 493 0.70 31.05 -6.35
C PHE A 493 0.22 31.96 -7.49
N ALA A 494 -1.05 32.38 -7.45
CA ALA A 494 -1.66 33.18 -8.51
C ALA A 494 -1.59 34.71 -8.27
N ASN A 495 -0.90 35.15 -7.20
CA ASN A 495 -0.87 36.56 -6.83
C ASN A 495 0.16 37.37 -7.62
N ALA A 496 -0.26 37.93 -8.76
CA ALA A 496 0.57 38.79 -9.62
C ALA A 496 0.93 40.16 -8.99
N SER A 497 0.27 40.59 -7.91
CA SER A 497 0.52 41.91 -7.30
C SER A 497 1.85 42.00 -6.54
N SER A 498 2.48 40.86 -6.24
CA SER A 498 3.78 40.80 -5.59
C SER A 498 4.62 39.68 -6.20
N PRO A 499 5.35 39.95 -7.30
CA PRO A 499 6.18 38.95 -7.98
C PRO A 499 7.21 38.30 -7.05
N ALA A 500 7.79 39.06 -6.12
CA ALA A 500 8.73 38.54 -5.13
C ALA A 500 8.06 37.51 -4.19
N ARG A 501 6.83 37.77 -3.77
CA ARG A 501 6.07 36.83 -2.90
C ARG A 501 5.57 35.62 -3.68
N GLN A 502 5.16 35.81 -4.94
CA GLN A 502 4.79 34.73 -5.84
C GLN A 502 5.98 33.78 -6.07
N LEU A 503 7.17 34.33 -6.36
CA LEU A 503 8.40 33.57 -6.48
C LEU A 503 8.70 32.79 -5.21
N ALA A 504 8.72 33.46 -4.05
CA ALA A 504 8.99 32.81 -2.76
C ALA A 504 8.00 31.67 -2.47
N ASN A 505 6.69 31.92 -2.64
CA ASN A 505 5.67 30.91 -2.40
C ASN A 505 5.85 29.69 -3.32
N THR A 506 6.04 29.93 -4.62
CA THR A 506 6.23 28.85 -5.60
C THR A 506 7.49 28.05 -5.30
N MET A 507 8.61 28.70 -5.05
CA MET A 507 9.89 28.05 -4.85
C MET A 507 9.98 27.31 -3.51
N ASN A 508 9.49 27.92 -2.43
CA ASN A 508 9.41 27.27 -1.13
C ASN A 508 8.45 26.08 -1.16
N TRP A 509 7.32 26.19 -1.88
CA TRP A 509 6.41 25.07 -2.06
C TRP A 509 7.09 23.94 -2.80
N LEU A 510 7.69 24.19 -3.98
CA LEU A 510 8.36 23.14 -4.75
C LEU A 510 9.46 22.46 -3.93
N PHE A 511 10.25 23.22 -3.17
CA PHE A 511 11.32 22.70 -2.32
C PHE A 511 10.82 21.86 -1.14
N MET A 512 9.67 22.22 -0.57
CA MET A 512 9.06 21.49 0.54
C MET A 512 8.13 20.37 0.08
N ARG A 513 7.63 20.42 -1.16
CA ARG A 513 6.52 19.61 -1.69
C ARG A 513 6.70 18.13 -1.39
N SER A 514 7.84 17.57 -1.74
CA SER A 514 8.13 16.14 -1.58
C SER A 514 8.18 15.72 -0.11
N ALA A 515 8.81 16.52 0.76
CA ALA A 515 8.82 16.27 2.20
C ALA A 515 7.41 16.40 2.81
N TRP A 516 6.64 17.42 2.40
CA TRP A 516 5.27 17.62 2.84
C TRP A 516 4.35 16.49 2.42
N ILE A 517 4.46 16.01 1.19
CA ILE A 517 3.68 14.85 0.72
C ILE A 517 4.05 13.62 1.54
N GLY A 518 5.34 13.36 1.75
CA GLY A 518 5.79 12.31 2.67
C GLY A 518 5.10 12.44 4.02
N HIS A 519 5.02 13.67 4.55
CA HIS A 519 4.40 14.00 5.84
C HIS A 519 2.93 13.79 5.93
N LEU A 520 2.21 14.35 4.98
CA LEU A 520 0.79 14.16 4.91
C LEU A 520 0.42 12.69 4.83
N MET A 521 1.18 11.97 4.01
CA MET A 521 0.94 10.57 3.83
C MET A 521 1.29 9.75 5.06
N SER A 522 2.19 10.25 5.91
CA SER A 522 2.59 9.54 7.11
C SER A 522 1.75 9.60 8.35
N MET A 523 0.67 10.35 8.28
CA MET A 523 -0.27 10.42 9.35
C MET A 523 -1.35 9.36 9.18
N HIS A 524 -1.69 8.67 10.27
CA HIS A 524 -2.84 7.76 10.28
C HIS A 524 -4.13 8.51 9.92
N GLN A 525 -4.25 9.75 10.42
CA GLN A 525 -5.26 10.72 10.03
C GLN A 525 -4.53 11.97 9.52
N PRO A 526 -4.35 12.11 8.19
CA PRO A 526 -3.74 13.28 7.59
C PRO A 526 -4.38 14.57 8.10
N HIS A 527 -3.54 15.51 8.54
CA HIS A 527 -3.96 16.83 8.98
C HIS A 527 -3.14 17.90 8.25
N GLY A 528 -3.81 18.93 7.77
CA GLY A 528 -3.20 20.01 6.99
C GLY A 528 -2.74 21.20 7.85
N LEU A 529 -2.35 22.30 7.20
CA LEU A 529 -2.09 23.57 7.90
C LEU A 529 -3.25 24.55 7.72
N GLN A 530 -3.40 25.47 8.67
CA GLN A 530 -4.30 26.59 8.52
C GLN A 530 -3.81 27.54 7.40
N ALA A 531 -4.73 28.33 6.85
CA ALA A 531 -4.40 29.27 5.78
C ALA A 531 -3.32 30.29 6.17
N GLN A 532 -3.24 30.69 7.44
CA GLN A 532 -2.20 31.61 7.92
C GLN A 532 -0.85 30.90 8.07
N GLU A 533 -0.83 29.68 8.61
CA GLU A 533 0.37 28.86 8.71
C GLU A 533 0.99 28.62 7.33
N TRP A 534 0.18 28.31 6.31
CA TRP A 534 0.66 28.20 4.93
C TRP A 534 1.28 29.49 4.40
N ARG A 535 0.72 30.67 4.72
CA ARG A 535 1.27 31.97 4.30
C ARG A 535 2.59 32.30 4.96
N ASP A 536 2.72 31.95 6.25
CA ASP A 536 3.93 32.21 7.03
C ASP A 536 5.05 31.27 6.56
N LEU A 537 4.73 29.98 6.41
CA LEU A 537 5.64 28.94 5.95
C LEU A 537 6.16 29.20 4.53
N LEU A 538 5.27 29.43 3.57
CA LEU A 538 5.70 29.70 2.18
C LEU A 538 6.28 31.10 1.98
N GLY A 539 5.96 32.05 2.85
CA GLY A 539 6.47 33.41 2.81
C GLY A 539 7.87 33.57 3.39
N MET A 540 8.47 32.51 3.94
CA MET A 540 9.78 32.60 4.59
C MET A 540 10.92 32.85 3.60
N THR A 541 11.85 33.72 3.97
CA THR A 541 13.06 34.04 3.18
C THR A 541 14.25 33.11 3.50
N ALA A 542 14.02 32.10 4.35
CA ALA A 542 15.03 31.37 5.12
C ALA A 542 16.11 30.64 4.29
N TYR A 543 15.85 30.35 3.01
CA TYR A 543 16.82 29.63 2.17
C TYR A 543 17.77 30.55 1.38
N HIS A 544 17.55 31.88 1.41
CA HIS A 544 18.26 32.81 0.52
C HIS A 544 19.26 33.76 1.20
N SER A 545 19.19 34.02 2.53
CA SER A 545 20.24 34.75 3.27
C SER A 545 19.98 34.84 4.78
N ARG A 546 20.90 34.30 5.60
CA ARG A 546 20.90 34.40 7.08
C ARG A 546 21.50 35.72 7.60
N ARG A 547 21.05 36.88 7.13
CA ARG A 547 21.48 38.17 7.71
C ARG A 547 20.30 39.15 7.85
N GLY A 548 19.69 39.17 9.04
CA GLY A 548 18.67 40.13 9.44
C GLY A 548 17.91 39.70 10.70
N GLU A 549 17.24 40.64 11.37
CA GLU A 549 16.33 40.37 12.49
C GLU A 549 15.19 39.45 12.01
N THR A 550 14.93 38.36 12.74
CA THR A 550 13.85 37.41 12.41
C THR A 550 12.50 38.08 12.60
N THR A 551 11.73 38.22 11.52
CA THR A 551 10.35 38.72 11.59
C THR A 551 9.45 37.74 12.37
N HIS A 552 8.31 38.20 12.90
CA HIS A 552 7.34 37.33 13.58
C HIS A 552 6.88 36.15 12.67
N ALA A 553 6.64 36.44 11.39
CA ALA A 553 6.25 35.41 10.41
C ALA A 553 7.35 34.37 10.20
N GLN A 554 8.63 34.77 10.22
CA GLN A 554 9.75 33.87 10.09
C GLN A 554 9.90 32.95 11.31
N ARG A 555 9.73 33.50 12.52
CA ARG A 555 9.77 32.69 13.75
C ARG A 555 8.63 31.68 13.79
N HIS A 556 7.42 32.09 13.38
CA HIS A 556 6.28 31.18 13.29
C HIS A 556 6.49 30.09 12.21
N ALA A 557 7.10 30.42 11.07
CA ALA A 557 7.46 29.45 10.05
C ALA A 557 8.48 28.41 10.57
N GLU A 558 9.49 28.85 11.34
CA GLU A 558 10.46 27.95 12.00
C GLU A 558 9.76 27.04 13.02
N GLU A 559 8.85 27.56 13.84
CA GLU A 559 8.03 26.76 14.77
C GLU A 559 7.16 25.72 14.04
N ILE A 560 6.56 26.09 12.90
CA ILE A 560 5.80 25.16 12.06
C ILE A 560 6.72 24.08 11.50
N LEU A 561 7.91 24.44 11.00
CA LEU A 561 8.89 23.47 10.49
C LEU A 561 9.36 22.51 11.59
N ASP A 562 9.64 23.00 12.79
CA ASP A 562 10.03 22.16 13.92
C ASP A 562 8.88 21.23 14.36
N ARG A 563 7.62 21.71 14.25
CA ARG A 563 6.42 20.92 14.54
C ARG A 563 6.15 19.84 13.48
N VAL A 564 6.33 20.16 12.21
CA VAL A 564 6.04 19.28 11.06
C VAL A 564 7.18 18.29 10.80
N PHE A 565 8.42 18.75 10.97
CA PHE A 565 9.66 17.99 10.69
C PHE A 565 10.60 17.96 11.90
N PRO A 566 10.18 17.37 13.05
CA PRO A 566 10.98 17.38 14.26
C PRO A 566 12.33 16.70 14.06
N GLY A 567 13.41 17.33 14.53
CA GLY A 567 14.77 16.76 14.51
C GLY A 567 15.50 16.76 13.16
N HIS A 568 14.99 17.49 12.15
CA HIS A 568 15.58 17.51 10.81
C HIS A 568 16.67 18.56 10.65
N ARG A 569 17.60 18.27 9.74
CA ARG A 569 18.50 19.27 9.18
C ARG A 569 17.90 19.75 7.87
N PHE A 570 17.64 21.04 7.77
CA PHE A 570 17.08 21.64 6.57
C PHE A 570 18.19 21.94 5.55
N ASN A 571 17.98 21.49 4.32
CA ASN A 571 18.82 21.80 3.17
C ASN A 571 18.70 23.29 2.79
N GLN A 572 19.68 23.77 2.04
CA GLN A 572 19.57 25.04 1.33
C GLN A 572 19.00 24.78 -0.06
N GLN A 573 18.13 25.67 -0.51
CA GLN A 573 17.57 25.58 -1.85
C GLN A 573 18.68 25.71 -2.89
N GLY A 574 18.77 24.72 -3.79
CA GLY A 574 19.72 24.73 -4.89
C GLY A 574 19.41 25.78 -5.97
N PRO A 575 20.29 25.96 -6.96
CA PRO A 575 20.07 26.89 -8.07
C PRO A 575 18.96 26.41 -9.03
N THR A 576 18.60 25.13 -8.97
CA THR A 576 17.56 24.49 -9.78
C THR A 576 16.71 23.58 -8.92
N ILE A 577 15.47 23.31 -9.35
CA ILE A 577 14.58 22.33 -8.76
C ILE A 577 13.86 21.52 -9.84
N VAL A 578 13.61 20.24 -9.60
CA VAL A 578 12.90 19.37 -10.56
C VAL A 578 11.39 19.32 -10.25
N TYR A 579 10.57 19.62 -11.27
CA TYR A 579 9.11 19.53 -11.22
C TYR A 579 8.59 18.75 -12.44
N HIS A 580 7.93 17.60 -12.25
CA HIS A 580 7.45 16.71 -13.32
C HIS A 580 8.49 16.50 -14.44
N GLN A 581 9.71 16.10 -14.06
CA GLN A 581 10.86 15.87 -14.96
C GLN A 581 11.39 17.14 -15.67
N ARG A 582 10.84 18.32 -15.40
CA ARG A 582 11.36 19.61 -15.87
C ARG A 582 12.30 20.21 -14.84
N THR A 583 13.48 20.66 -15.26
CA THR A 583 14.41 21.39 -14.39
C THR A 583 14.10 22.88 -14.46
N LEU A 584 13.79 23.47 -13.31
CA LEU A 584 13.40 24.88 -13.17
C LEU A 584 14.48 25.66 -12.43
N PRO A 585 14.87 26.86 -12.89
CA PRO A 585 15.73 27.76 -12.10
C PRO A 585 14.98 28.29 -10.88
N THR A 586 15.64 28.37 -9.72
CA THR A 586 15.00 28.81 -8.46
C THR A 586 14.96 30.32 -8.26
N ASN A 587 15.64 31.08 -9.13
CA ASN A 587 15.78 32.53 -9.03
C ASN A 587 14.75 33.33 -9.86
N CYS A 588 13.85 32.67 -10.60
CA CYS A 588 12.81 33.34 -11.38
C CYS A 588 11.48 32.60 -11.34
N ILE A 589 10.39 33.31 -11.60
CA ILE A 589 9.05 32.72 -11.62
C ILE A 589 8.98 31.75 -12.81
N PRO A 590 8.43 30.53 -12.63
CA PRO A 590 8.25 29.60 -13.74
C PRO A 590 7.35 30.20 -14.84
N PRO A 591 7.50 29.74 -16.09
CA PRO A 591 6.55 30.05 -17.17
C PRO A 591 5.08 29.83 -16.77
N ASP A 592 4.18 30.61 -17.35
CA ASP A 592 2.74 30.63 -17.00
C ASP A 592 2.07 29.25 -17.15
N ASP A 593 2.49 28.42 -18.11
CA ASP A 593 1.99 27.04 -18.28
C ASP A 593 2.35 26.17 -17.06
N ILE A 594 3.61 26.23 -16.63
CA ILE A 594 4.11 25.49 -15.45
C ILE A 594 3.46 26.01 -14.18
N LEU A 595 3.28 27.34 -14.09
CA LEU A 595 2.64 27.93 -12.93
C LEU A 595 1.14 27.57 -12.87
N ARG A 596 0.45 27.47 -14.02
CA ARG A 596 -0.92 26.90 -14.12
C ARG A 596 -0.95 25.45 -13.66
N ASP A 597 0.02 24.64 -14.07
CA ASP A 597 0.13 23.23 -13.64
C ASP A 597 0.24 23.13 -12.12
N ILE A 598 1.12 23.93 -11.50
CA ILE A 598 1.31 23.97 -10.04
C ILE A 598 0.03 24.41 -9.33
N ILE A 599 -0.61 25.49 -9.80
CA ILE A 599 -1.87 26.03 -9.24
C ILE A 599 -2.98 24.98 -9.31
N TRP A 600 -3.10 24.29 -10.45
CA TRP A 600 -4.09 23.24 -10.63
C TRP A 600 -3.79 22.04 -9.73
N GLU A 601 -2.53 21.59 -9.67
CA GLU A 601 -2.12 20.43 -8.89
C GLU A 601 -2.46 20.59 -7.40
N VAL A 602 -2.12 21.73 -6.78
CA VAL A 602 -2.42 21.98 -5.36
C VAL A 602 -3.93 22.15 -5.11
N ASN A 603 -4.67 22.67 -6.07
CA ASN A 603 -6.13 22.79 -5.99
C ASN A 603 -6.79 21.41 -6.07
N GLU A 604 -6.40 20.61 -7.06
CA GLU A 604 -6.91 19.27 -7.30
C GLU A 604 -6.54 18.33 -6.14
N ALA A 605 -5.33 18.42 -5.60
CA ALA A 605 -4.90 17.63 -4.45
C ALA A 605 -5.71 17.97 -3.18
N ASN A 606 -5.95 19.27 -2.92
CA ASN A 606 -6.83 19.70 -1.84
C ASN A 606 -8.27 19.19 -2.03
N LEU A 607 -8.85 19.36 -3.23
CA LEU A 607 -10.20 18.90 -3.54
C LEU A 607 -10.36 17.40 -3.26
N ARG A 608 -9.40 16.59 -3.70
CA ARG A 608 -9.46 15.13 -3.53
C ARG A 608 -9.38 14.71 -2.07
N MET A 609 -8.47 15.31 -1.30
CA MET A 609 -8.39 15.09 0.14
C MET A 609 -9.65 15.57 0.86
N GLU A 610 -10.20 16.72 0.49
CA GLU A 610 -11.42 17.25 1.09
C GLU A 610 -12.66 16.37 0.81
N VAL A 611 -12.83 15.88 -0.42
CA VAL A 611 -13.87 14.91 -0.76
C VAL A 611 -13.65 13.63 0.03
N ALA A 612 -12.43 13.12 0.10
CA ALA A 612 -12.10 11.93 0.86
C ALA A 612 -12.45 12.10 2.35
N SER A 613 -12.03 13.22 2.98
CA SER A 613 -12.32 13.54 4.39
C SER A 613 -13.82 13.59 4.64
N LEU A 614 -14.55 14.26 3.75
CA LEU A 614 -15.99 14.37 3.85
C LEU A 614 -16.60 12.96 3.83
N LEU A 615 -16.32 12.17 2.79
CA LEU A 615 -16.91 10.84 2.59
C LEU A 615 -16.52 9.81 3.68
N THR A 616 -15.47 10.07 4.47
CA THR A 616 -15.06 9.22 5.60
C THR A 616 -15.54 9.70 6.98
N LEU A 617 -16.22 10.85 7.09
CA LEU A 617 -16.60 11.44 8.40
C LEU A 617 -17.47 10.52 9.28
N GLU A 618 -18.41 9.78 8.69
CA GLU A 618 -19.35 8.91 9.43
C GLU A 618 -19.00 7.41 9.33
N GLY A 619 -17.91 7.04 8.66
CA GLY A 619 -17.47 5.65 8.51
C GLY A 619 -16.59 5.19 9.68
N GLU A 620 -16.69 3.90 10.07
CA GLU A 620 -15.70 3.25 10.95
C GLU A 620 -14.28 3.51 10.45
N GLU A 621 -13.38 3.95 11.34
CA GLU A 621 -11.92 4.17 11.26
C GLU A 621 -11.19 3.94 9.91
N LYS A 622 -11.73 4.46 8.81
CA LYS A 622 -11.10 4.38 7.50
C LYS A 622 -10.05 5.46 7.41
N ASN A 623 -8.80 5.06 7.25
CA ASN A 623 -7.75 5.99 6.85
C ASN A 623 -8.15 6.58 5.49
N ILE A 624 -8.20 7.91 5.39
CA ILE A 624 -8.53 8.65 4.19
C ILE A 624 -7.69 8.22 2.96
N LEU A 625 -6.48 7.71 3.18
CA LEU A 625 -5.59 7.22 2.13
C LEU A 625 -5.99 5.84 1.57
N GLN A 626 -6.96 5.16 2.18
CA GLN A 626 -7.43 3.82 1.81
C GLN A 626 -8.76 3.83 1.03
N VAL A 627 -9.33 5.00 0.71
CA VAL A 627 -10.62 5.11 -0.01
C VAL A 627 -10.49 5.21 -1.53
N ASP A 628 -9.46 4.59 -2.12
CA ASP A 628 -9.19 4.67 -3.57
C ASP A 628 -10.38 4.20 -4.41
N ASP A 629 -11.03 3.09 -4.02
CA ASP A 629 -12.18 2.55 -4.74
C ASP A 629 -13.39 3.51 -4.79
N ILE A 630 -13.57 4.32 -3.75
CA ILE A 630 -14.64 5.33 -3.67
C ILE A 630 -14.29 6.53 -4.55
N LEU A 631 -13.02 6.93 -4.55
CA LEU A 631 -12.56 8.16 -5.20
C LEU A 631 -12.23 7.98 -6.67
N ARG A 632 -11.79 6.80 -7.09
CA ARG A 632 -11.35 6.51 -8.46
C ARG A 632 -12.43 6.80 -9.52
N PRO A 633 -13.73 6.49 -9.31
CA PRO A 633 -14.78 6.90 -10.24
C PRO A 633 -15.00 8.42 -10.30
N ILE A 634 -14.74 9.14 -9.19
CA ILE A 634 -14.92 10.60 -9.09
C ILE A 634 -13.73 11.34 -9.72
N PHE A 635 -12.52 10.82 -9.51
CA PHE A 635 -11.24 11.38 -9.94
C PHE A 635 -10.47 10.39 -10.82
N PRO A 636 -10.95 10.10 -12.04
CA PRO A 636 -10.31 9.14 -12.93
C PRO A 636 -8.91 9.62 -13.33
N GLY A 637 -7.91 8.78 -13.04
CA GLY A 637 -6.53 8.97 -13.50
C GLY A 637 -6.35 8.60 -14.98
N PRO A 638 -5.14 8.78 -15.54
CA PRO A 638 -4.77 8.23 -16.84
C PRO A 638 -4.92 6.70 -16.84
N GLU A 639 -5.49 6.14 -17.91
CA GLU A 639 -5.60 4.69 -18.06
C GLU A 639 -4.21 4.04 -17.95
N ASN A 640 -4.13 2.90 -17.28
CA ASN A 640 -2.88 2.14 -17.08
C ASN A 640 -1.78 2.86 -16.27
N THR A 641 -2.09 3.87 -15.46
CA THR A 641 -1.09 4.47 -14.54
C THR A 641 -1.21 3.94 -13.12
N THR A 642 -0.06 3.76 -12.47
CA THR A 642 0.12 3.57 -11.01
C THR A 642 -0.18 4.89 -10.32
N PHE A 643 -1.45 5.29 -10.37
CA PHE A 643 -1.89 6.60 -9.89
C PHE A 643 -2.46 6.49 -8.48
N THR A 644 -1.91 7.24 -7.54
CA THR A 644 -2.49 7.47 -6.21
C THR A 644 -3.43 8.67 -6.25
N PHE A 645 -4.67 8.51 -5.77
CA PHE A 645 -5.71 9.53 -5.94
C PHE A 645 -5.29 10.93 -5.47
N TRP A 646 -4.50 11.06 -4.41
CA TRP A 646 -4.14 12.35 -3.80
C TRP A 646 -3.03 13.14 -4.52
N MET A 647 -2.30 12.53 -5.45
CA MET A 647 -1.24 13.22 -6.23
C MET A 647 -1.68 13.38 -7.69
N PRO A 648 -2.45 14.42 -8.03
CA PRO A 648 -2.86 14.65 -9.40
C PRO A 648 -1.65 14.92 -10.29
N ILE A 649 -1.67 14.32 -11.48
CA ILE A 649 -0.67 14.56 -12.53
C ILE A 649 -1.44 15.18 -13.71
N PRO A 650 -0.94 16.28 -14.30
CA PRO A 650 -1.50 16.82 -15.52
C PRO A 650 -1.65 15.75 -16.61
N SER A 651 -2.79 15.75 -17.31
CA SER A 651 -3.03 14.80 -18.40
C SER A 651 -2.00 15.02 -19.52
N ALA A 652 -1.20 14.02 -19.84
CA ALA A 652 -0.28 14.05 -20.98
C ALA A 652 -1.03 14.27 -22.31
N GLN A 653 -2.31 13.91 -22.36
CA GLN A 653 -3.17 14.10 -23.53
C GLN A 653 -3.74 15.52 -23.63
N GLY A 654 -3.56 16.39 -22.62
CA GLY A 654 -4.06 17.77 -22.68
C GLY A 654 -5.58 17.92 -22.49
N HIS A 655 -6.24 16.97 -21.82
CA HIS A 655 -7.70 16.99 -21.61
C HIS A 655 -8.06 17.00 -20.12
N ASN A 656 -9.12 17.73 -19.75
CA ASN A 656 -9.70 17.72 -18.42
C ASN A 656 -10.48 16.41 -18.17
N ARG A 657 -10.50 15.89 -16.94
CA ARG A 657 -11.14 14.61 -16.57
C ARG A 657 -11.97 14.73 -15.30
N GLY A 658 -12.81 13.72 -15.05
CA GLY A 658 -13.63 13.64 -13.83
C GLY A 658 -14.59 14.80 -13.70
N LEU A 659 -14.69 15.38 -12.50
CA LEU A 659 -15.53 16.56 -12.23
C LEU A 659 -15.16 17.80 -13.07
N SER A 660 -13.96 17.84 -13.65
CA SER A 660 -13.48 18.95 -14.46
C SER A 660 -13.64 18.72 -15.96
N ALA A 661 -14.10 17.56 -16.43
CA ALA A 661 -14.15 17.26 -17.86
C ALA A 661 -14.99 18.30 -18.65
N ASP A 662 -14.63 18.54 -19.90
CA ASP A 662 -15.22 19.63 -20.69
C ASP A 662 -16.65 19.31 -21.10
N ARG A 663 -16.86 18.10 -21.64
CA ARG A 663 -18.17 17.60 -22.06
C ARG A 663 -18.93 17.00 -20.89
N TRP A 664 -20.23 17.22 -20.85
CA TRP A 664 -21.06 16.71 -19.76
C TRP A 664 -21.12 15.18 -19.75
N GLN A 665 -21.07 14.55 -20.94
CA GLN A 665 -21.04 13.09 -21.08
C GLN A 665 -19.87 12.46 -20.34
N ASP A 666 -18.70 13.13 -20.36
CA ASP A 666 -17.48 12.66 -19.69
C ASP A 666 -17.49 12.96 -18.18
N ARG A 667 -18.43 13.80 -17.71
CA ARG A 667 -18.63 14.12 -16.28
C ARG A 667 -19.71 13.28 -15.60
N VAL A 668 -20.62 12.66 -16.36
CA VAL A 668 -21.77 11.92 -15.82
C VAL A 668 -21.35 10.93 -14.74
N ASP A 669 -20.35 10.11 -15.03
CA ASP A 669 -19.88 9.09 -14.09
C ASP A 669 -19.34 9.73 -12.80
N ALA A 670 -18.43 10.70 -12.91
CA ALA A 670 -17.81 11.32 -11.74
C ALA A 670 -18.84 12.05 -10.84
N VAL A 671 -19.77 12.78 -11.46
CA VAL A 671 -20.80 13.56 -10.75
C VAL A 671 -21.80 12.63 -10.06
N THR A 672 -22.26 11.59 -10.75
CA THR A 672 -23.23 10.63 -10.17
C THR A 672 -22.60 9.80 -9.04
N HIS A 673 -21.33 9.41 -9.15
CA HIS A 673 -20.61 8.74 -8.07
C HIS A 673 -20.46 9.64 -6.84
N LEU A 674 -20.07 10.91 -7.02
CA LEU A 674 -20.02 11.87 -5.92
C LEU A 674 -21.40 12.01 -5.26
N GLY A 675 -22.45 12.23 -6.04
CA GLY A 675 -23.82 12.35 -5.54
C GLY A 675 -24.30 11.12 -4.78
N ARG A 676 -24.00 9.92 -5.29
CA ARG A 676 -24.34 8.64 -4.63
C ARG A 676 -23.63 8.49 -3.29
N HIS A 677 -22.33 8.80 -3.23
CA HIS A 677 -21.57 8.69 -1.98
C HIS A 677 -22.03 9.72 -0.95
N LEU A 678 -22.26 10.96 -1.36
CA LEU A 678 -22.87 11.99 -0.52
C LEU A 678 -24.23 11.51 0.01
N ALA A 679 -25.08 10.96 -0.87
CA ALA A 679 -26.35 10.42 -0.42
C ALA A 679 -26.20 9.22 0.51
N SER A 680 -25.17 8.39 0.37
CA SER A 680 -25.00 7.19 1.21
C SER A 680 -24.46 7.47 2.62
N VAL A 681 -23.70 8.55 2.79
CA VAL A 681 -23.02 8.85 4.04
C VAL A 681 -23.89 9.72 4.95
N TRP A 682 -24.70 10.64 4.42
CA TRP A 682 -25.58 11.49 5.22
C TRP A 682 -27.06 11.20 4.96
N ASP A 683 -27.82 11.13 6.05
CA ASP A 683 -29.29 11.00 6.03
C ASP A 683 -29.89 12.28 6.63
N ASP A 684 -29.95 13.33 5.80
CA ASP A 684 -30.51 14.64 6.16
C ASP A 684 -31.90 14.81 5.51
N ASP A 685 -32.88 15.27 6.30
CA ASP A 685 -34.22 15.66 5.83
C ASP A 685 -34.15 16.78 4.78
N ALA A 686 -33.04 17.53 4.72
CA ALA A 686 -32.77 18.55 3.70
C ALA A 686 -32.19 18.00 2.38
N MET A 687 -31.95 16.69 2.26
CA MET A 687 -31.37 16.10 1.06
C MET A 687 -32.34 16.16 -0.13
N PRO A 688 -31.91 16.68 -1.30
CA PRO A 688 -32.78 16.75 -2.47
C PRO A 688 -33.24 15.36 -2.96
N GLU A 689 -34.52 15.27 -3.35
CA GLU A 689 -35.15 14.03 -3.86
C GLU A 689 -34.37 13.40 -5.04
N ALA A 690 -33.78 14.20 -5.93
CA ALA A 690 -32.98 13.69 -7.03
C ALA A 690 -31.70 12.98 -6.54
N MET A 691 -31.12 13.40 -5.42
CA MET A 691 -29.97 12.71 -4.81
C MET A 691 -30.39 11.41 -4.12
N LEU A 692 -31.57 11.37 -3.48
CA LEU A 692 -32.11 10.13 -2.91
C LEU A 692 -32.30 9.04 -3.98
N ARG A 693 -32.73 9.42 -5.20
CA ARG A 693 -32.83 8.50 -6.34
C ARG A 693 -31.49 7.92 -6.79
N LEU A 694 -30.38 8.63 -6.58
CA LEU A 694 -29.04 8.10 -6.87
C LEU A 694 -28.63 6.93 -5.95
N ARG A 695 -29.27 6.78 -4.78
CA ARG A 695 -29.06 5.60 -3.89
C ARG A 695 -29.53 4.30 -4.55
N THR A 696 -30.55 4.36 -5.41
CA THR A 696 -31.20 3.17 -5.98
C THR A 696 -30.80 2.90 -7.43
N ILE A 697 -30.24 3.89 -8.14
CA ILE A 697 -29.81 3.75 -9.54
C ILE A 697 -28.30 3.52 -9.61
N TRP A 698 -27.92 2.30 -10.02
CA TRP A 698 -26.53 1.89 -10.11
C TRP A 698 -25.85 2.29 -11.42
N ASN A 699 -26.60 2.37 -12.52
CA ASN A 699 -26.09 2.66 -13.87
C ASN A 699 -26.91 3.77 -14.54
N LEU A 700 -26.66 5.04 -14.19
CA LEU A 700 -27.18 6.18 -14.95
C LEU A 700 -26.28 6.37 -16.17
N HIS A 701 -26.75 5.97 -17.35
CA HIS A 701 -26.02 6.14 -18.59
C HIS A 701 -26.28 7.53 -19.19
N THR A 702 -25.37 7.99 -20.05
CA THR A 702 -25.55 9.23 -20.82
C THR A 702 -26.79 9.24 -21.70
N THR A 703 -27.38 8.07 -21.96
CA THR A 703 -28.64 7.90 -22.70
C THR A 703 -29.88 8.19 -21.86
N ASP A 704 -29.74 8.24 -20.54
CA ASP A 704 -30.85 8.33 -19.59
C ASP A 704 -31.13 9.78 -19.14
N LEU A 705 -30.26 10.71 -19.53
CA LEU A 705 -30.34 12.13 -19.22
C LEU A 705 -30.13 12.97 -20.48
N ASN A 706 -30.87 14.05 -20.61
CA ASN A 706 -30.49 15.14 -21.52
C ASN A 706 -29.52 16.12 -20.82
N ALA A 707 -28.91 17.02 -21.60
CA ALA A 707 -27.91 17.96 -21.09
C ALA A 707 -28.46 18.87 -19.97
N ASP A 708 -29.70 19.35 -20.09
CA ASP A 708 -30.32 20.25 -19.11
C ASP A 708 -30.59 19.54 -17.78
N GLU A 709 -31.11 18.30 -17.86
CA GLU A 709 -31.31 17.43 -16.69
C GLU A 709 -30.00 17.15 -15.97
N PHE A 710 -28.95 16.83 -16.73
CA PHE A 710 -27.62 16.63 -16.16
C PHE A 710 -27.07 17.90 -15.50
N HIS A 711 -27.14 19.06 -16.15
CA HIS A 711 -26.63 20.30 -15.58
C HIS A 711 -27.38 20.73 -14.32
N ALA A 712 -28.70 20.48 -14.27
CA ALA A 712 -29.50 20.70 -13.07
C ALA A 712 -29.07 19.77 -11.92
N LEU A 713 -28.84 18.48 -12.22
CA LEU A 713 -28.35 17.50 -11.26
C LEU A 713 -26.94 17.84 -10.76
N GLU A 714 -26.03 18.18 -11.66
CA GLU A 714 -24.65 18.57 -11.34
C GLU A 714 -24.62 19.80 -10.42
N LYS A 715 -25.41 20.84 -10.75
CA LYS A 715 -25.53 22.04 -9.90
C LYS A 715 -26.07 21.71 -8.51
N MET A 716 -27.05 20.82 -8.42
CA MET A 716 -27.64 20.38 -7.15
C MET A 716 -26.62 19.63 -6.28
N ILE A 717 -25.92 18.65 -6.85
CA ILE A 717 -24.90 17.86 -6.14
C ILE A 717 -23.74 18.76 -5.70
N ALA A 718 -23.26 19.65 -6.57
CA ALA A 718 -22.19 20.58 -6.25
C ALA A 718 -22.59 21.56 -5.13
N LYS A 719 -23.82 22.09 -5.16
CA LYS A 719 -24.33 22.97 -4.08
C LYS A 719 -24.39 22.21 -2.75
N TYR A 720 -24.98 21.02 -2.76
CA TYR A 720 -25.08 20.19 -1.56
C TYR A 720 -23.71 19.83 -0.98
N TYR A 721 -22.74 19.43 -1.81
CA TYR A 721 -21.35 19.22 -1.39
C TYR A 721 -20.77 20.47 -0.71
N CYS A 722 -20.94 21.65 -1.31
CA CYS A 722 -20.38 22.88 -0.77
C CYS A 722 -20.94 23.25 0.60
N GLU A 723 -22.26 23.14 0.77
CA GLU A 723 -22.95 23.42 2.02
C GLU A 723 -22.57 22.40 3.10
N LEU A 724 -22.59 21.11 2.75
CA LEU A 724 -22.25 20.04 3.66
C LEU A 724 -20.79 20.15 4.13
N PHE A 725 -19.85 20.43 3.22
CA PHE A 725 -18.45 20.64 3.58
C PHE A 725 -18.31 21.84 4.53
N TYR A 726 -18.91 22.98 4.20
CA TYR A 726 -18.83 24.16 5.05
C TYR A 726 -19.42 23.91 6.45
N ASN A 727 -20.53 23.17 6.53
CA ASN A 727 -21.18 22.84 7.78
C ASN A 727 -20.33 21.93 8.69
N ASN A 728 -19.47 21.09 8.10
CA ASN A 728 -18.61 20.15 8.83
C ASN A 728 -17.21 20.70 9.13
N PHE A 729 -16.67 21.60 8.29
CA PHE A 729 -15.29 22.07 8.41
C PHE A 729 -15.15 23.58 8.69
N GLY A 730 -16.24 24.35 8.60
CA GLY A 730 -16.25 25.77 8.95
C GLY A 730 -15.43 26.66 8.01
N ARG A 731 -15.16 26.20 6.78
CA ARG A 731 -14.54 26.99 5.70
C ARG A 731 -15.12 26.61 4.35
N PRO A 732 -15.05 27.48 3.33
CA PRO A 732 -15.42 27.10 1.97
C PRO A 732 -14.58 25.92 1.47
N PRO A 733 -15.17 24.98 0.71
CA PRO A 733 -14.43 23.90 0.08
C PRO A 733 -13.55 24.40 -1.05
N THR A 734 -12.56 23.60 -1.40
CA THR A 734 -11.87 23.65 -2.68
C THR A 734 -12.80 23.05 -3.74
N VAL A 735 -12.85 23.66 -4.94
CA VAL A 735 -13.73 23.23 -6.03
C VAL A 735 -12.92 22.82 -7.26
N PRO A 736 -13.45 21.93 -8.14
CA PRO A 736 -12.75 21.48 -9.34
C PRO A 736 -12.42 22.64 -10.27
N ARG A 737 -11.29 22.50 -10.96
CA ARG A 737 -10.80 23.46 -11.95
C ARG A 737 -10.29 22.77 -13.21
N ARG A 738 -10.43 23.45 -14.34
CA ARG A 738 -10.02 23.03 -15.67
C ARG A 738 -8.61 23.52 -15.98
N LEU A 739 -7.65 22.60 -16.00
CA LEU A 739 -6.26 22.90 -16.34
C LEU A 739 -6.10 23.29 -17.81
N PHE A 740 -6.87 22.66 -18.70
CA PHE A 740 -6.85 22.96 -20.13
C PHE A 740 -8.07 23.80 -20.49
N ASP A 741 -7.90 24.70 -21.45
CA ASP A 741 -9.01 25.50 -21.94
C ASP A 741 -9.96 24.60 -22.75
N ILE A 742 -11.26 24.95 -22.74
CA ILE A 742 -12.31 24.16 -23.40
C ILE A 742 -12.02 24.11 -24.90
N GLN A 743 -11.67 22.92 -25.40
CA GLN A 743 -11.62 22.67 -26.84
C GLN A 743 -13.07 22.46 -27.32
N TYR A 744 -13.54 23.37 -28.18
CA TYR A 744 -14.87 23.32 -28.77
C TYR A 744 -15.00 22.25 -29.86
#